data_AF-A0A815RY05-F1
#
_entry.id   AF-A0A815RY05-F1
#
_cell.length_a   1.000
_cell.length_b   1.000
_cell.length_c   1.000
_cell.angle_alpha   90.00
_cell.angle_beta   90.00
_cell.angle_gamma   90.00
#
_symmetry.space_group_name_H-M   'P 1'
#
loop_
_entity.id
_entity.type
_entity.pdbx_description
1 polymer ?
#
loop_
_entity_poly.entity_id
_entity_poly.type
_entity_poly.pdbx_seq_one_letter_code
_entity_poly.pdbx_strand_id
1 'polypeptide(L)'
;MRERRANDEFRLLDNRRRAKSQKIARQNNEFKNQENEKRAEALKISRQNDEFKAHENKRRAEVLKIERQNDEFRTEENKRRAEAHKIERQDDEFKREENKRRAEALKTARQDNEFKEEEKRKNALRMYNSRDKYKNNFDAMKSNYESNIKEGPTHICSCCGGLWFAYSIREYTIEMLANKGLKTEFINTVCYLKHAIIKLCATCRKDIMSNKIPNIALSNGLAFYEIPDCLKILTELEERLISPRIPFMVIRTLGFSKQFGLKGNLVNVPMNVDTNVSILPRSFSDTYTIQLKLMRQMKNKNAFMYETIRPKVVHTAVKYLVQQELYKDEGIVISNDWMKEYPNEKENFIVKNEDKKINETENTGEDSDHDDNWNESDDKPINPVVTETLLNDETEDQTDTGIKFAPGENNRPISVLMDLKVDELTFPKIYCGKQRKIKENVKLTYAKIAKSELRMFDRRCGRVSKLFFTYKKLQTRKFVDAISINLRKTKNTKNVTVNQMLNRDYVNGLVHNDDAFTFLRFDRSSPAFWELKKKELMAMNRQLECATIFLTLSAAETQWSELLVILTKVLENKVITLEEAQNLSYEKTCELIRQDSVTCVRYFEHKLKCLWEILSAPCGPFQGYELVDKYVRTEFQVRGSPHVHALLWLKNAPKYDKNNPESIERCVEFIDKLISVSSQLTEFSEELISLQRHKHSHTCKQHVNGCIICRFGIPYFPISKTIPSQCFPQRDPAVTSRKLW
;
A
#
# COMPACT_ATOMS: atom_id res chain seq x y z
N MET A 1 80.97 -43.38 36.27
CA MET A 1 79.97 -42.37 35.81
C MET A 1 78.91 -42.04 36.86
N ARG A 2 78.33 -43.04 37.57
CA ARG A 2 77.38 -42.79 38.67
C ARG A 2 78.03 -42.10 39.89
N GLU A 3 79.25 -42.48 40.27
CA GLU A 3 79.98 -41.83 41.39
C GLU A 3 80.43 -40.39 41.07
N ARG A 4 80.81 -40.10 39.82
CA ARG A 4 81.18 -38.72 39.40
C ARG A 4 80.01 -37.74 39.41
N ARG A 5 78.76 -38.22 39.35
CA ARG A 5 77.54 -37.38 39.40
C ARG A 5 77.07 -37.07 40.83
N ALA A 6 77.70 -37.64 41.86
CA ALA A 6 77.45 -37.28 43.25
C ALA A 6 78.14 -35.96 43.67
N ASN A 7 79.14 -35.51 42.90
CA ASN A 7 79.79 -34.22 43.11
C ASN A 7 78.96 -33.09 42.44
N ASP A 8 78.45 -32.16 43.24
CA ASP A 8 77.60 -31.05 42.80
C ASP A 8 78.28 -30.12 41.79
N GLU A 9 79.59 -29.94 41.91
CA GLU A 9 80.37 -29.11 41.00
C GLU A 9 80.41 -29.73 39.60
N PHE A 10 80.57 -31.05 39.52
CA PHE A 10 80.53 -31.81 38.27
C PHE A 10 79.13 -31.80 37.64
N ARG A 11 78.06 -31.85 38.44
CA ARG A 11 76.67 -31.77 37.98
C ARG A 11 76.34 -30.41 37.37
N LEU A 12 76.80 -29.32 37.99
CA LEU A 12 76.66 -27.96 37.46
C LEU A 12 77.42 -27.78 36.15
N LEU A 13 78.64 -28.32 36.05
CA LEU A 13 79.47 -28.23 34.86
C LEU A 13 78.90 -29.08 33.70
N ASP A 14 78.39 -30.28 33.98
CA ASP A 14 77.70 -31.14 33.00
C ASP A 14 76.39 -30.49 32.52
N ASN A 15 75.60 -29.90 33.42
CA ASN A 15 74.39 -29.15 33.05
C ASN A 15 74.72 -27.93 32.17
N ARG A 16 75.78 -27.17 32.48
CA ARG A 16 76.22 -26.06 31.62
C ARG A 16 76.68 -26.54 30.24
N ARG A 17 77.42 -27.66 30.17
CA ARG A 17 77.83 -28.26 28.89
C ARG A 17 76.63 -28.72 28.06
N ARG A 18 75.67 -29.42 28.68
CA ARG A 18 74.43 -29.85 28.00
C ARG A 18 73.60 -28.66 27.52
N ALA A 19 73.43 -27.63 28.35
CA ALA A 19 72.70 -26.42 27.98
C ALA A 19 73.37 -25.68 26.80
N LYS A 20 74.70 -25.60 26.77
CA LYS A 20 75.43 -25.07 25.61
C LYS A 20 75.23 -25.93 24.36
N SER A 21 75.31 -27.27 24.46
CA SER A 21 75.08 -28.16 23.31
C SER A 21 73.65 -28.07 22.76
N GLN A 22 72.63 -27.98 23.62
CA GLN A 22 71.24 -27.80 23.21
C GLN A 22 71.01 -26.43 22.56
N LYS A 23 71.68 -25.38 23.04
CA LYS A 23 71.59 -24.05 22.43
C LYS A 23 72.17 -24.03 21.01
N ILE A 24 73.25 -24.79 20.77
CA ILE A 24 73.84 -24.98 19.44
C ILE A 24 72.91 -25.83 18.56
N ALA A 25 72.37 -26.94 19.08
CA ALA A 25 71.45 -27.81 18.34
C ALA A 25 70.15 -27.09 17.90
N ARG A 26 69.62 -26.18 18.73
CA ARG A 26 68.43 -25.35 18.41
C ARG A 26 68.66 -24.29 17.34
N GLN A 27 69.90 -24.09 16.86
CA GLN A 27 70.16 -23.26 15.67
C GLN A 27 69.74 -23.98 14.38
N ASN A 28 69.66 -25.32 14.39
CA ASN A 28 69.11 -26.09 13.29
C ASN A 28 67.55 -26.12 13.38
N ASN A 29 66.89 -25.65 12.32
CA ASN A 29 65.43 -25.61 12.23
C ASN A 29 64.77 -27.00 12.29
N GLU A 30 65.40 -28.05 11.75
CA GLU A 30 64.85 -29.42 11.82
C GLU A 30 64.83 -29.95 13.26
N PHE A 31 65.93 -29.75 13.99
CA PHE A 31 66.02 -30.15 15.39
C PHE A 31 65.00 -29.38 16.25
N LYS A 32 64.84 -28.08 15.99
CA LYS A 32 63.85 -27.23 16.66
C LYS A 32 62.40 -27.68 16.38
N ASN A 33 62.10 -28.07 15.14
CA ASN A 33 60.77 -28.56 14.77
C ASN A 33 60.47 -29.92 15.42
N GLN A 34 61.42 -30.87 15.39
CA GLN A 34 61.27 -32.16 16.08
C GLN A 34 61.14 -32.01 17.60
N GLU A 35 61.88 -31.08 18.22
CA GLU A 35 61.74 -30.78 19.65
C GLU A 35 60.34 -30.21 19.96
N ASN A 36 59.82 -29.32 19.10
CA ASN A 36 58.48 -28.75 19.26
C ASN A 36 57.37 -29.79 19.06
N GLU A 37 57.49 -30.70 18.10
CA GLU A 37 56.54 -31.78 17.86
C GLU A 37 56.47 -32.74 19.05
N LYS A 38 57.63 -33.21 19.54
CA LYS A 38 57.70 -34.07 20.74
C LYS A 38 57.09 -33.37 21.96
N ARG A 39 57.31 -32.07 22.10
CA ARG A 39 56.73 -31.27 23.20
C ARG A 39 55.22 -31.09 23.04
N ALA A 40 54.73 -30.88 21.82
CA ALA A 40 53.31 -30.77 21.52
C ALA A 40 52.58 -32.09 21.79
N GLU A 41 53.20 -33.23 21.46
CA GLU A 41 52.68 -34.56 21.70
C GLU A 41 52.64 -34.90 23.20
N ALA A 42 53.71 -34.60 23.96
CA ALA A 42 53.71 -34.71 25.41
C ALA A 42 52.64 -33.84 26.09
N LEU A 43 52.39 -32.63 25.55
CA LEU A 43 51.31 -31.76 26.01
C LEU A 43 49.91 -32.31 25.68
N LYS A 44 49.72 -32.96 24.51
CA LYS A 44 48.46 -33.64 24.18
C LYS A 44 48.17 -34.77 25.17
N ILE A 45 49.18 -35.57 25.52
CA ILE A 45 49.06 -36.64 26.52
C ILE A 45 48.73 -36.05 27.90
N SER A 46 49.44 -34.99 28.31
CA SER A 46 49.19 -34.33 29.60
C SER A 46 47.78 -33.72 29.71
N ARG A 47 47.21 -33.22 28.60
CA ARG A 47 45.84 -32.66 28.54
C ARG A 47 44.72 -33.71 28.57
N GLN A 48 45.04 -35.01 28.53
CA GLN A 48 44.06 -36.06 28.79
C GLN A 48 43.71 -36.16 30.28
N ASN A 49 44.58 -35.66 31.17
CA ASN A 49 44.27 -35.51 32.58
C ASN A 49 43.47 -34.23 32.82
N ASP A 50 42.27 -34.36 33.37
CA ASP A 50 41.35 -33.25 33.64
C ASP A 50 41.90 -32.23 34.66
N GLU A 51 42.68 -32.66 35.65
CA GLU A 51 43.29 -31.75 36.63
C GLU A 51 44.34 -30.85 35.97
N PHE A 52 45.18 -31.42 35.09
CA PHE A 52 46.17 -30.67 34.33
C PHE A 52 45.49 -29.67 33.39
N LYS A 53 44.42 -30.09 32.71
CA LYS A 53 43.62 -29.23 31.82
C LYS A 53 42.94 -28.10 32.58
N ALA A 54 42.37 -28.36 33.76
CA ALA A 54 41.75 -27.34 34.61
C ALA A 54 42.80 -26.32 35.10
N HIS A 55 43.96 -26.80 35.54
CA HIS A 55 45.06 -25.94 35.97
C HIS A 55 45.65 -25.09 34.82
N GLU A 56 45.81 -25.68 33.62
CA GLU A 56 46.24 -24.94 32.41
C GLU A 56 45.22 -23.86 32.03
N ASN A 57 43.91 -24.18 32.06
CA ASN A 57 42.85 -23.23 31.77
C ASN A 57 42.80 -22.09 32.78
N LYS A 58 42.97 -22.37 34.07
CA LYS A 58 43.02 -21.35 35.12
C LYS A 58 44.19 -20.39 34.91
N ARG A 59 45.38 -20.94 34.62
CA ARG A 59 46.57 -20.13 34.33
C ARG A 59 46.41 -19.28 33.06
N ARG A 60 45.80 -19.82 32.00
CA ARG A 60 45.48 -19.06 30.78
C ARG A 60 44.46 -17.96 31.05
N ALA A 61 43.45 -18.22 31.86
CA ALA A 61 42.45 -17.22 32.24
C ALA A 61 43.07 -16.06 33.04
N GLU A 62 44.01 -16.35 33.94
CA GLU A 62 44.76 -15.33 34.69
C GLU A 62 45.64 -14.48 33.77
N VAL A 63 46.37 -15.10 32.83
CA VAL A 63 47.17 -14.38 31.83
C VAL A 63 46.29 -13.47 30.96
N LEU A 64 45.18 -13.99 30.42
CA LEU A 64 44.23 -13.20 29.63
C LEU A 64 43.57 -12.07 30.44
N LYS A 65 43.40 -12.24 31.76
CA LYS A 65 42.89 -11.19 32.64
C LYS A 65 43.88 -10.04 32.77
N ILE A 66 45.18 -10.32 32.78
CA ILE A 66 46.25 -9.32 32.78
C ILE A 66 46.34 -8.65 31.40
N GLU A 67 46.33 -9.42 30.31
CA GLU A 67 46.42 -8.88 28.95
C GLU A 67 45.22 -7.99 28.58
N ARG A 68 44.01 -8.30 29.06
CA ARG A 68 42.80 -7.46 28.87
C ARG A 68 42.81 -6.13 29.62
N GLN A 69 43.79 -5.88 30.48
CA GLN A 69 44.02 -4.55 31.05
C GLN A 69 44.59 -3.58 30.01
N ASN A 70 45.21 -4.10 28.94
CA ASN A 70 45.65 -3.29 27.81
C ASN A 70 44.49 -3.08 26.81
N ASP A 71 44.20 -1.81 26.51
CA ASP A 71 43.14 -1.41 25.59
C ASP A 71 43.37 -1.86 24.14
N GLU A 72 44.62 -1.89 23.68
CA GLU A 72 44.96 -2.35 22.33
C GLU A 72 44.66 -3.85 22.17
N PHE A 73 45.00 -4.65 23.17
CA PHE A 73 44.70 -6.08 23.16
C PHE A 73 43.19 -6.33 23.19
N ARG A 74 42.45 -5.57 24.00
CA ARG A 74 40.99 -5.66 24.10
C ARG A 74 40.29 -5.30 22.79
N THR A 75 40.74 -4.25 22.12
CA THR A 75 40.15 -3.82 20.83
C THR A 75 40.42 -4.84 19.73
N GLU A 76 41.62 -5.41 19.67
CA GLU A 76 41.98 -6.45 18.71
C GLU A 76 41.28 -7.79 18.98
N GLU A 77 41.15 -8.20 20.25
CA GLU A 77 40.35 -9.38 20.65
C GLU A 77 38.88 -9.21 20.22
N ASN A 78 38.31 -8.01 20.42
CA ASN A 78 36.95 -7.70 19.99
C ASN A 78 36.78 -7.72 18.47
N LYS A 79 37.74 -7.21 17.69
CA LYS A 79 37.72 -7.29 16.22
C LYS A 79 37.71 -8.74 15.74
N ARG A 80 38.63 -9.57 16.25
CA ARG A 80 38.71 -11.00 15.88
C ARG A 80 37.42 -11.76 16.22
N ARG A 81 36.84 -11.50 17.39
CA ARG A 81 35.54 -12.08 17.78
C ARG A 81 34.41 -11.60 16.88
N ALA A 82 34.40 -10.32 16.51
CA ALA A 82 33.39 -9.77 15.61
C ALA A 82 33.48 -10.36 14.20
N GLU A 83 34.70 -10.59 13.69
CA GLU A 83 34.94 -11.26 12.41
C GLU A 83 34.53 -12.74 12.44
N ALA A 84 34.90 -13.48 13.49
CA ALA A 84 34.47 -14.86 13.68
C ALA A 84 32.93 -14.98 13.71
N HIS A 85 32.26 -14.12 14.47
CA HIS A 85 30.80 -14.07 14.49
C HIS A 85 30.16 -13.61 13.18
N LYS A 86 30.88 -12.84 12.34
CA LYS A 86 30.40 -12.44 11.01
C LYS A 86 30.45 -13.62 10.05
N ILE A 87 31.44 -14.50 10.20
CA ILE A 87 31.56 -15.76 9.44
C ILE A 87 30.46 -16.74 9.87
N GLU A 88 30.27 -16.97 11.18
CA GLU A 88 29.21 -17.85 11.69
C GLU A 88 27.80 -17.40 11.25
N ARG A 89 27.53 -16.08 11.21
CA ARG A 89 26.24 -15.52 10.75
C ARG A 89 25.97 -15.64 9.24
N GLN A 90 26.90 -16.22 8.45
CA GLN A 90 26.64 -16.59 7.06
C GLN A 90 25.77 -17.86 6.97
N ASP A 91 25.79 -18.71 7.99
CA ASP A 91 24.88 -19.85 8.08
C ASP A 91 23.46 -19.39 8.48
N ASP A 92 22.47 -19.77 7.66
CA ASP A 92 21.07 -19.39 7.83
C ASP A 92 20.42 -20.09 9.04
N GLU A 93 20.93 -21.26 9.47
CA GLU A 93 20.43 -22.00 10.64
C GLU A 93 20.91 -21.37 11.95
N PHE A 94 22.22 -21.13 12.08
CA PHE A 94 22.81 -20.41 13.22
C PHE A 94 22.14 -19.04 13.44
N LYS A 95 21.89 -18.29 12.36
CA LYS A 95 21.24 -16.98 12.41
C LYS A 95 19.79 -17.05 12.89
N ARG A 96 19.02 -18.10 12.54
CA ARG A 96 17.64 -18.27 13.02
C ARG A 96 17.62 -18.57 14.52
N GLU A 97 18.50 -19.46 14.96
CA GLU A 97 18.59 -19.87 16.36
C GLU A 97 19.08 -18.71 17.24
N GLU A 98 20.07 -17.93 16.78
CA GLU A 98 20.52 -16.72 17.45
C GLU A 98 19.39 -15.69 17.59
N ASN A 99 18.62 -15.47 16.53
CA ASN A 99 17.48 -14.55 16.57
C ASN A 99 16.39 -15.01 17.55
N LYS A 100 16.14 -16.32 17.63
CA LYS A 100 15.19 -16.91 18.57
C LYS A 100 15.65 -16.70 20.02
N ARG A 101 16.92 -17.01 20.32
CA ARG A 101 17.53 -16.77 21.64
C ARG A 101 17.50 -15.29 22.03
N ARG A 102 17.83 -14.39 21.10
CA ARG A 102 17.76 -12.94 21.34
C ARG A 102 16.32 -12.48 21.60
N ALA A 103 15.34 -13.00 20.87
CA ALA A 103 13.93 -12.67 21.06
C ALA A 103 13.40 -13.16 22.42
N GLU A 104 13.80 -14.36 22.84
CA GLU A 104 13.48 -14.92 24.16
C GLU A 104 14.15 -14.12 25.27
N ALA A 105 15.44 -13.81 25.16
CA ALA A 105 16.17 -12.97 26.12
C ALA A 105 15.55 -11.56 26.25
N LEU A 106 15.18 -10.94 25.13
CA LEU A 106 14.47 -9.65 25.14
C LEU A 106 13.08 -9.75 25.76
N LYS A 107 12.38 -10.87 25.58
CA LYS A 107 11.07 -11.11 26.20
C LYS A 107 11.19 -11.23 27.72
N THR A 108 12.22 -11.90 28.21
CA THR A 108 12.53 -11.99 29.65
C THR A 108 12.96 -10.65 30.21
N ALA A 109 13.85 -9.92 29.51
CA ALA A 109 14.32 -8.61 29.94
C ALA A 109 13.18 -7.56 30.02
N ARG A 110 12.17 -7.64 29.13
CA ARG A 110 10.98 -6.75 29.16
C ARG A 110 9.98 -7.05 30.28
N GLN A 111 10.19 -8.10 31.07
CA GLN A 111 9.42 -8.32 32.30
C GLN A 111 9.88 -7.39 33.43
N ASP A 112 11.13 -6.92 33.36
CA ASP A 112 11.67 -5.91 34.26
C ASP A 112 11.24 -4.49 33.82
N ASN A 113 10.75 -3.70 34.77
CA ASN A 113 10.25 -2.36 34.53
C ASN A 113 11.36 -1.36 34.23
N GLU A 114 12.54 -1.48 34.85
CA GLU A 114 13.68 -0.59 34.61
C GLU A 114 14.19 -0.74 33.17
N PHE A 115 14.34 -1.98 32.69
CA PHE A 115 14.74 -2.26 31.32
C PHE A 115 13.74 -1.69 30.30
N LYS A 116 12.45 -1.75 30.59
CA LYS A 116 11.37 -1.22 29.73
C LYS A 116 11.42 0.30 29.62
N GLU A 117 11.69 1.00 30.71
CA GLU A 117 11.86 2.46 30.71
C GLU A 117 13.15 2.89 30.02
N GLU A 118 14.25 2.18 30.25
CA GLU A 118 15.52 2.42 29.55
C GLU A 118 15.40 2.17 28.04
N GLU A 119 14.70 1.10 27.61
CA GLU A 119 14.43 0.83 26.19
C GLU A 119 13.59 1.96 25.55
N LYS A 120 12.56 2.44 26.25
CA LYS A 120 11.79 3.62 25.82
C LYS A 120 12.67 4.87 25.72
N ARG A 121 13.52 5.12 26.72
CA ARG A 121 14.44 6.27 26.75
C ARG A 121 15.45 6.23 25.60
N LYS A 122 16.04 5.06 25.33
CA LYS A 122 16.99 4.86 24.21
C LYS A 122 16.30 4.99 22.85
N ASN A 123 15.08 4.52 22.70
CA ASN A 123 14.30 4.71 21.48
C ASN A 123 13.92 6.18 21.29
N ALA A 124 13.50 6.88 22.35
CA ALA A 124 13.26 8.32 22.33
C ALA A 124 14.53 9.10 21.95
N LEU A 125 15.69 8.75 22.50
CA LEU A 125 16.97 9.37 22.18
C LEU A 125 17.40 9.10 20.72
N ARG A 126 17.13 7.91 20.17
CA ARG A 126 17.35 7.61 18.74
C ARG A 126 16.44 8.45 17.84
N MET A 127 15.17 8.63 18.22
CA MET A 127 14.25 9.50 17.50
C MET A 127 14.70 10.96 17.58
N TYR A 128 15.14 11.43 18.75
CA TYR A 128 15.72 12.76 18.96
C TYR A 128 16.97 12.98 18.09
N ASN A 129 17.92 12.06 18.09
CA ASN A 129 19.15 12.16 17.27
C ASN A 129 18.86 12.09 15.76
N SER A 130 17.76 11.44 15.34
CA SER A 130 17.31 11.50 13.94
C SER A 130 16.65 12.84 13.59
N ARG A 131 16.01 13.50 14.56
CA ARG A 131 15.44 14.86 14.44
C ARG A 131 16.53 15.94 14.42
N ASP A 132 17.71 15.68 15.00
CA ASP A 132 18.88 16.57 15.01
C ASP A 132 19.38 16.99 13.62
N LYS A 133 19.08 16.19 12.59
CA LYS A 133 19.43 16.50 11.20
C LYS A 133 18.76 17.78 10.67
N TYR A 134 17.68 18.25 11.31
CA TYR A 134 16.86 19.36 10.85
C TYR A 134 16.91 20.59 11.78
N LYS A 135 17.90 20.69 12.67
CA LYS A 135 17.89 21.69 13.75
C LYS A 135 17.96 23.17 13.33
N ASN A 136 18.48 23.51 12.14
CA ASN A 136 19.11 24.82 12.01
C ASN A 136 18.42 25.84 11.07
N ASN A 137 17.46 25.48 10.21
CA ASN A 137 16.78 26.48 9.39
C ASN A 137 15.43 25.98 8.82
N PHE A 138 14.35 26.74 9.07
CA PHE A 138 13.02 26.48 8.51
C PHE A 138 12.99 26.65 6.98
N ASP A 139 13.70 27.63 6.43
CA ASP A 139 13.73 27.87 4.98
C ASP A 139 14.37 26.70 4.23
N ALA A 140 15.45 26.15 4.77
CA ALA A 140 16.09 24.96 4.21
C ALA A 140 15.14 23.74 4.23
N MET A 141 14.32 23.60 5.29
CA MET A 141 13.30 22.56 5.35
C MET A 141 12.18 22.78 4.35
N LYS A 142 11.71 24.02 4.19
CA LYS A 142 10.70 24.40 3.21
C LYS A 142 11.19 24.09 1.80
N SER A 143 12.41 24.51 1.44
CA SER A 143 12.99 24.20 0.12
C SER A 143 13.17 22.69 -0.10
N ASN A 144 13.56 21.94 0.93
CA ASN A 144 13.64 20.48 0.84
C ASN A 144 12.25 19.85 0.63
N TYR A 145 11.20 20.35 1.29
CA TYR A 145 9.83 19.91 1.05
C TYR A 145 9.37 20.21 -0.38
N GLU A 146 9.56 21.44 -0.87
CA GLU A 146 9.23 21.85 -2.24
C GLU A 146 9.97 21.03 -3.29
N SER A 147 11.21 20.63 -3.02
CA SER A 147 11.96 19.72 -3.89
C SER A 147 11.39 18.29 -3.85
N ASN A 148 11.07 17.77 -2.65
CA ASN A 148 10.58 16.40 -2.48
C ASN A 148 9.16 16.19 -3.04
N ILE A 149 8.30 17.21 -3.05
CA ILE A 149 6.95 17.11 -3.65
C ILE A 149 7.00 17.12 -5.18
N LYS A 150 8.04 17.69 -5.80
CA LYS A 150 8.22 17.61 -7.26
C LYS A 150 8.56 16.18 -7.72
N GLU A 151 9.01 15.33 -6.80
CA GLU A 151 9.34 13.93 -7.10
C GLU A 151 8.13 12.99 -6.97
N GLY A 152 7.79 12.33 -8.06
CA GLY A 152 6.79 11.27 -8.10
C GLY A 152 7.36 9.86 -8.18
N PRO A 153 6.51 8.82 -8.06
CA PRO A 153 6.91 7.45 -8.32
C PRO A 153 7.08 7.22 -9.83
N THR A 154 8.17 7.73 -10.41
CA THR A 154 8.45 7.65 -11.87
C THR A 154 9.64 6.75 -12.20
N HIS A 155 10.40 6.31 -11.19
CA HIS A 155 11.58 5.48 -11.41
C HIS A 155 11.20 4.00 -11.47
N ILE A 156 11.50 3.36 -12.60
CA ILE A 156 11.18 1.95 -12.84
C ILE A 156 12.30 1.07 -12.26
N CYS A 157 11.92 0.05 -11.48
CA CYS A 157 12.89 -0.95 -11.02
C CYS A 157 13.16 -2.00 -12.11
N SER A 158 14.42 -2.22 -12.46
CA SER A 158 14.84 -3.17 -13.50
C SER A 158 14.51 -4.64 -13.19
N CYS A 159 14.27 -4.98 -11.92
CA CYS A 159 13.96 -6.35 -11.49
C CYS A 159 12.45 -6.63 -11.39
N CYS A 160 11.69 -5.77 -10.69
CA CYS A 160 10.26 -6.00 -10.46
C CYS A 160 9.33 -5.18 -11.37
N GLY A 161 9.86 -4.26 -12.18
CA GLY A 161 9.05 -3.39 -13.04
C GLY A 161 8.20 -2.36 -12.29
N GLY A 162 8.29 -2.30 -10.96
CA GLY A 162 7.52 -1.34 -10.18
C GLY A 162 8.00 0.10 -10.33
N LEU A 163 7.08 1.05 -10.29
CA LEU A 163 7.29 2.49 -10.20
C LEU A 163 7.59 2.90 -8.75
N TRP A 164 8.70 3.56 -8.52
CA TRP A 164 9.19 3.98 -7.20
C TRP A 164 9.65 5.44 -7.20
N PHE A 165 9.70 6.03 -6.01
CA PHE A 165 10.31 7.33 -5.77
C PHE A 165 11.83 7.24 -5.85
N ALA A 166 12.51 8.35 -6.13
CA ALA A 166 13.96 8.39 -6.30
C ALA A 166 14.69 7.85 -5.06
N TYR A 167 14.29 8.27 -3.85
CA TYR A 167 14.88 7.81 -2.58
C TYR A 167 14.75 6.29 -2.35
N SER A 168 13.80 5.62 -3.00
CA SER A 168 13.57 4.17 -2.86
C SER A 168 14.38 3.33 -3.85
N ILE A 169 15.03 3.98 -4.82
CA ILE A 169 15.81 3.35 -5.88
C ILE A 169 17.29 3.62 -5.64
N ARG A 170 18.15 2.64 -5.97
CA ARG A 170 19.57 2.88 -6.16
C ARG A 170 20.01 2.41 -7.53
N GLU A 171 20.92 3.15 -8.12
CA GLU A 171 21.47 2.90 -9.44
C GLU A 171 22.77 2.09 -9.34
N TYR A 172 22.93 1.15 -10.26
CA TYR A 172 24.09 0.27 -10.37
C TYR A 172 24.44 0.07 -11.84
N THR A 173 25.73 -0.10 -12.13
CA THR A 173 26.17 -0.68 -13.40
C THR A 173 26.36 -2.19 -13.26
N ILE A 174 26.40 -2.91 -14.38
CA ILE A 174 26.67 -4.36 -14.39
C ILE A 174 28.02 -4.65 -13.71
N GLU A 175 29.03 -3.84 -14.00
CA GLU A 175 30.37 -3.93 -13.41
C GLU A 175 30.35 -3.75 -11.88
N MET A 176 29.60 -2.77 -11.37
CA MET A 176 29.47 -2.56 -9.92
C MET A 176 28.83 -3.75 -9.20
N LEU A 177 27.90 -4.46 -9.85
CA LEU A 177 27.29 -5.66 -9.30
C LEU A 177 28.22 -6.87 -9.42
N ALA A 178 28.95 -6.99 -10.54
CA ALA A 178 29.96 -8.03 -10.73
C ALA A 178 31.09 -7.93 -9.70
N ASN A 179 31.59 -6.71 -9.43
CA ASN A 179 32.61 -6.43 -8.42
C ASN A 179 32.16 -6.78 -7.00
N LYS A 180 30.85 -6.93 -6.76
CA LYS A 180 30.29 -7.39 -5.47
C LYS A 180 30.14 -8.91 -5.38
N GLY A 181 30.66 -9.66 -6.35
CA GLY A 181 30.64 -11.12 -6.36
C GLY A 181 29.39 -11.74 -7.00
N LEU A 182 28.60 -10.97 -7.76
CA LEU A 182 27.43 -11.48 -8.47
C LEU A 182 27.81 -11.93 -9.90
N LYS A 183 27.38 -13.13 -10.30
CA LYS A 183 27.59 -13.62 -11.67
C LYS A 183 26.81 -12.77 -12.68
N THR A 184 27.40 -12.48 -13.83
CA THR A 184 26.77 -11.72 -14.92
C THR A 184 25.50 -12.37 -15.44
N GLU A 185 25.48 -13.70 -15.55
CA GLU A 185 24.29 -14.50 -15.90
C GLU A 185 23.14 -14.31 -14.91
N PHE A 186 23.46 -14.26 -13.61
CA PHE A 186 22.46 -14.03 -12.56
C PHE A 186 21.89 -12.61 -12.67
N ILE A 187 22.75 -11.61 -12.91
CA ILE A 187 22.32 -10.21 -13.12
C ILE A 187 21.37 -10.12 -14.32
N ASN A 188 21.73 -10.71 -15.46
CA ASN A 188 20.89 -10.72 -16.66
C ASN A 188 19.55 -11.45 -16.45
N THR A 189 19.52 -12.46 -15.60
CA THR A 189 18.29 -13.21 -15.28
C THR A 189 17.37 -12.44 -14.33
N VAL A 190 17.93 -11.72 -13.37
CA VAL A 190 17.15 -10.99 -12.36
C VAL A 190 16.73 -9.62 -12.84
N CYS A 191 17.60 -8.92 -13.58
CA CYS A 191 17.31 -7.62 -14.20
C CYS A 191 16.63 -7.82 -15.55
N TYR A 192 15.32 -8.06 -15.51
CA TYR A 192 14.50 -8.29 -16.70
C TYR A 192 14.53 -7.10 -17.67
N LEU A 193 14.52 -5.86 -17.16
CA LEU A 193 14.67 -4.65 -17.99
C LEU A 193 16.15 -4.35 -18.23
N LYS A 194 16.60 -4.58 -19.47
CA LYS A 194 17.99 -4.43 -19.91
C LYS A 194 18.33 -2.97 -20.22
N HIS A 195 18.44 -2.15 -19.18
CA HIS A 195 18.95 -0.78 -19.31
C HIS A 195 20.44 -0.73 -18.97
N ALA A 196 21.16 0.21 -19.58
CA ALA A 196 22.58 0.45 -19.27
C ALA A 196 22.80 0.78 -17.77
N ILE A 197 21.84 1.48 -17.17
CA ILE A 197 21.80 1.77 -15.73
C ILE A 197 20.72 0.90 -15.08
N ILE A 198 21.13 0.03 -14.16
CA ILE A 198 20.24 -0.87 -13.42
C ILE A 198 19.70 -0.13 -12.20
N LYS A 199 18.38 0.05 -12.16
CA LYS A 199 17.68 0.71 -11.04
C LYS A 199 17.04 -0.35 -10.15
N LEU A 200 17.49 -0.47 -8.90
CA LEU A 200 16.99 -1.48 -7.96
C LEU A 200 16.26 -0.82 -6.79
N CYS A 201 15.02 -1.26 -6.53
CA CYS A 201 14.30 -0.87 -5.33
C CYS A 201 14.91 -1.52 -4.08
N ALA A 202 14.64 -0.97 -2.90
CA ALA A 202 15.20 -1.46 -1.64
C ALA A 202 15.00 -2.98 -1.42
N THR A 203 13.82 -3.52 -1.74
CA THR A 203 13.51 -4.95 -1.60
C THR A 203 14.30 -5.80 -2.58
N CYS A 204 14.25 -5.48 -3.89
CA CYS A 204 14.97 -6.27 -4.90
C CYS A 204 16.47 -6.23 -4.66
N ARG A 205 17.00 -5.07 -4.29
CA ARG A 205 18.41 -4.93 -3.94
C ARG A 205 18.80 -5.86 -2.79
N LYS A 206 18.01 -5.91 -1.72
CA LYS A 206 18.32 -6.73 -0.54
C LYS A 206 18.46 -8.21 -0.92
N ASP A 207 17.53 -8.71 -1.72
CA ASP A 207 17.50 -10.11 -2.15
C ASP A 207 18.63 -10.40 -3.15
N ILE A 208 18.84 -9.52 -4.14
CA ILE A 208 19.92 -9.63 -5.15
C ILE A 208 21.30 -9.65 -4.48
N MET A 209 21.55 -8.76 -3.52
CA MET A 209 22.82 -8.70 -2.78
C MET A 209 23.05 -9.95 -1.91
N SER A 210 22.00 -10.73 -1.64
CA SER A 210 22.07 -12.02 -0.95
C SER A 210 22.13 -13.20 -1.93
N ASN A 211 22.37 -12.95 -3.22
CA ASN A 211 22.34 -13.93 -4.30
C ASN A 211 21.00 -14.70 -4.42
N LYS A 212 19.89 -14.06 -4.05
CA LYS A 212 18.52 -14.61 -4.10
C LYS A 212 17.67 -13.83 -5.11
N ILE A 213 16.90 -14.55 -5.93
CA ILE A 213 15.96 -13.92 -6.88
C ILE A 213 14.77 -13.36 -6.07
N PRO A 214 14.45 -12.05 -6.17
CA PRO A 214 13.31 -11.49 -5.45
C PRO A 214 12.00 -12.18 -5.88
N ASN A 215 11.13 -12.53 -4.92
CA ASN A 215 9.86 -13.20 -5.26
C ASN A 215 8.99 -12.38 -6.23
N ILE A 216 9.10 -11.05 -6.18
CA ILE A 216 8.36 -10.11 -7.03
C ILE A 216 9.08 -9.78 -8.35
N ALA A 217 10.13 -10.50 -8.71
CA ALA A 217 10.85 -10.29 -9.96
C ALA A 217 9.98 -10.64 -11.17
N LEU A 218 10.13 -9.88 -12.25
CA LEU A 218 9.47 -10.14 -13.53
C LEU A 218 9.86 -11.51 -14.11
N SER A 219 11.12 -11.92 -13.89
CA SER A 219 11.64 -13.23 -14.29
C SER A 219 11.06 -14.42 -13.53
N ASN A 220 10.23 -14.19 -12.50
CA ASN A 220 9.46 -15.23 -11.80
C ASN A 220 8.04 -15.42 -12.37
N GLY A 221 7.77 -14.91 -13.58
CA GLY A 221 6.46 -15.07 -14.24
C GLY A 221 5.46 -13.95 -13.91
N LEU A 222 5.95 -12.80 -13.42
CA LEU A 222 5.15 -11.59 -13.18
C LEU A 222 5.22 -10.60 -14.36
N ALA A 223 6.04 -10.89 -15.37
CA ALA A 223 6.03 -10.14 -16.62
C ALA A 223 4.70 -10.34 -17.36
N PHE A 224 4.11 -9.26 -17.86
CA PHE A 224 2.95 -9.35 -18.74
C PHE A 224 3.37 -9.77 -20.15
N TYR A 225 2.49 -10.50 -20.82
CA TYR A 225 2.63 -10.78 -22.24
C TYR A 225 2.36 -9.50 -23.06
N GLU A 226 2.99 -9.41 -24.23
CA GLU A 226 2.67 -8.36 -25.20
C GLU A 226 1.24 -8.52 -25.68
N ILE A 227 0.51 -7.40 -25.72
CA ILE A 227 -0.89 -7.38 -26.15
C ILE A 227 -0.89 -7.42 -27.68
N PRO A 228 -1.54 -8.42 -28.31
CA PRO A 228 -1.75 -8.42 -29.76
C PRO A 228 -2.62 -7.24 -30.20
N ASP A 229 -2.41 -6.74 -31.41
CA ASP A 229 -3.13 -5.56 -31.90
C ASP A 229 -4.65 -5.79 -31.98
N CYS A 230 -5.09 -7.03 -32.23
CA CYS A 230 -6.51 -7.41 -32.20
C CYS A 230 -7.17 -7.23 -30.83
N LEU A 231 -6.41 -7.28 -29.73
CA LEU A 231 -6.93 -7.06 -28.36
C LEU A 231 -6.80 -5.60 -27.91
N LYS A 232 -5.83 -4.85 -28.44
CA LYS A 232 -5.60 -3.43 -28.06
C LYS A 232 -6.81 -2.56 -28.38
N ILE A 233 -7.41 -2.77 -29.54
CA ILE A 233 -8.48 -1.93 -30.10
C ILE A 233 -9.87 -2.22 -29.52
N LEU A 234 -10.01 -3.26 -28.70
CA LEU A 234 -11.32 -3.66 -28.13
C LEU A 234 -11.86 -2.59 -27.18
N THR A 235 -13.16 -2.29 -27.31
CA THR A 235 -13.92 -1.53 -26.30
C THR A 235 -14.16 -2.37 -25.03
N GLU A 236 -14.72 -1.75 -23.99
CA GLU A 236 -14.99 -2.48 -22.75
C GLU A 236 -16.06 -3.57 -22.96
N LEU A 237 -17.13 -3.26 -23.70
CA LEU A 237 -18.18 -4.24 -23.98
C LEU A 237 -17.69 -5.34 -24.95
N GLU A 238 -16.88 -4.99 -25.95
CA GLU A 238 -16.21 -5.95 -26.83
C GLU A 238 -15.33 -6.94 -26.04
N GLU A 239 -14.58 -6.45 -25.05
CA GLU A 239 -13.80 -7.29 -24.12
C GLU A 239 -14.70 -8.19 -23.26
N ARG A 240 -15.89 -7.74 -22.85
CA ARG A 240 -16.82 -8.56 -22.05
C ARG A 240 -17.45 -9.69 -22.84
N LEU A 241 -17.73 -9.51 -24.14
CA LEU A 241 -18.29 -10.57 -24.98
C LEU A 241 -17.36 -11.77 -25.12
N ILE A 242 -16.05 -11.52 -25.16
CA ILE A 242 -15.01 -12.55 -25.35
C ILE A 242 -14.46 -13.09 -24.02
N SER A 243 -14.97 -12.59 -22.89
CA SER A 243 -14.52 -12.96 -21.55
C SER A 243 -15.34 -14.14 -21.01
N PRO A 244 -14.71 -15.27 -20.62
CA PRO A 244 -15.41 -16.40 -20.02
C PRO A 244 -16.00 -16.12 -18.62
N ARG A 245 -15.64 -14.98 -18.01
CA ARG A 245 -16.03 -14.60 -16.65
C ARG A 245 -16.40 -13.12 -16.61
N ILE A 246 -17.68 -12.79 -16.45
CA ILE A 246 -18.09 -11.40 -16.23
C ILE A 246 -18.16 -11.08 -14.73
N PRO A 247 -17.38 -10.08 -14.27
CA PRO A 247 -17.57 -9.49 -12.98
C PRO A 247 -18.65 -8.41 -13.07
N PHE A 248 -19.83 -8.71 -12.53
CA PHE A 248 -20.85 -7.70 -12.28
C PHE A 248 -20.47 -6.90 -11.03
N MET A 249 -20.30 -5.60 -11.22
CA MET A 249 -20.01 -4.62 -10.17
C MET A 249 -20.73 -3.31 -10.51
N VAL A 250 -21.17 -2.56 -9.50
CA VAL A 250 -21.78 -1.24 -9.71
C VAL A 250 -20.72 -0.19 -9.46
N ILE A 251 -20.25 0.46 -10.53
CA ILE A 251 -19.33 1.58 -10.45
C ILE A 251 -20.16 2.86 -10.62
N ARG A 252 -19.98 3.85 -9.74
CA ARG A 252 -20.66 5.15 -9.79
C ARG A 252 -19.63 6.25 -9.96
N THR A 253 -19.98 7.32 -10.65
CA THR A 253 -19.18 8.55 -10.60
C THR A 253 -19.44 9.31 -9.29
N LEU A 254 -18.40 9.95 -8.77
CA LEU A 254 -18.35 10.64 -7.50
C LEU A 254 -18.01 12.11 -7.73
N GLY A 255 -18.89 13.00 -7.26
CA GLY A 255 -18.71 14.45 -7.25
C GLY A 255 -18.39 15.07 -8.62
N PHE A 256 -17.92 16.32 -8.58
CA PHE A 256 -17.60 17.11 -9.78
C PHE A 256 -16.34 16.64 -10.54
N SER A 257 -15.40 15.99 -9.83
CA SER A 257 -14.19 15.40 -10.41
C SER A 257 -14.48 14.10 -11.20
N LYS A 258 -15.73 13.61 -11.16
CA LYS A 258 -16.21 12.38 -11.82
C LYS A 258 -15.34 11.15 -11.48
N GLN A 259 -14.75 11.11 -10.29
CA GLN A 259 -13.99 9.95 -9.83
C GLN A 259 -14.90 8.71 -9.72
N PHE A 260 -14.33 7.52 -9.63
CA PHE A 260 -15.14 6.30 -9.58
C PHE A 260 -15.23 5.72 -8.18
N GLY A 261 -16.44 5.36 -7.75
CA GLY A 261 -16.74 4.66 -6.52
C GLY A 261 -17.38 3.29 -6.79
N LEU A 262 -17.19 2.34 -5.89
CA LEU A 262 -17.77 0.99 -5.99
C LEU A 262 -18.95 0.86 -5.03
N LYS A 263 -20.16 0.59 -5.54
CA LYS A 263 -21.35 0.27 -4.74
C LYS A 263 -21.59 -1.24 -4.72
N GLY A 264 -21.81 -1.79 -3.53
CA GLY A 264 -22.15 -3.19 -3.32
C GLY A 264 -20.96 -4.16 -3.45
N ASN A 265 -21.27 -5.39 -3.85
CA ASN A 265 -20.29 -6.49 -3.94
C ASN A 265 -20.03 -6.92 -5.39
N LEU A 266 -18.93 -7.65 -5.58
CA LEU A 266 -18.54 -8.26 -6.85
C LEU A 266 -19.23 -9.62 -7.01
N VAL A 267 -19.94 -9.81 -8.12
CA VAL A 267 -20.54 -11.11 -8.50
C VAL A 267 -19.86 -11.61 -9.77
N ASN A 268 -19.20 -12.76 -9.68
CA ASN A 268 -18.51 -13.37 -10.81
C ASN A 268 -19.39 -14.43 -11.45
N VAL A 269 -19.76 -14.23 -12.71
CA VAL A 269 -20.68 -15.11 -13.46
C VAL A 269 -19.93 -15.77 -14.61
N PRO A 270 -19.93 -17.12 -14.69
CA PRO A 270 -19.35 -17.82 -15.82
C PRO A 270 -20.22 -17.62 -17.07
N MET A 271 -19.57 -17.60 -18.22
CA MET A 271 -20.22 -17.41 -19.50
C MET A 271 -19.71 -18.42 -20.52
N ASN A 272 -20.61 -18.80 -21.43
CA ASN A 272 -20.22 -19.48 -22.64
C ASN A 272 -19.94 -18.44 -23.73
N VAL A 273 -18.67 -18.32 -24.13
CA VAL A 273 -18.25 -17.38 -25.18
C VAL A 273 -18.94 -17.72 -26.51
N ASP A 274 -19.20 -18.99 -26.83
CA ASP A 274 -19.89 -19.38 -28.07
C ASP A 274 -21.30 -18.78 -28.14
N THR A 275 -22.06 -18.88 -27.04
CA THR A 275 -23.39 -18.26 -26.92
C THR A 275 -23.32 -16.74 -27.06
N ASN A 276 -22.31 -16.08 -26.47
CA ASN A 276 -22.16 -14.63 -26.54
C ASN A 276 -21.93 -14.14 -27.97
N VAL A 277 -21.02 -14.82 -28.66
CA VAL A 277 -20.68 -14.43 -30.02
C VAL A 277 -21.92 -14.69 -30.88
N SER A 278 -22.76 -15.72 -30.60
CA SER A 278 -23.81 -16.21 -31.54
C SER A 278 -24.93 -15.23 -31.85
N ILE A 279 -24.99 -14.16 -31.06
CA ILE A 279 -25.91 -13.04 -31.22
C ILE A 279 -25.40 -12.02 -32.23
N LEU A 280 -24.10 -12.05 -32.52
CA LEU A 280 -23.53 -11.27 -33.60
C LEU A 280 -24.06 -11.82 -34.94
N PRO A 281 -24.51 -10.95 -35.85
CA PRO A 281 -24.94 -11.31 -37.20
C PRO A 281 -23.90 -12.17 -37.90
N ARG A 282 -24.38 -13.09 -38.73
CA ARG A 282 -23.54 -14.01 -39.51
C ARG A 282 -22.90 -13.33 -40.72
N SER A 283 -23.50 -12.26 -41.22
CA SER A 283 -22.94 -11.39 -42.27
C SER A 283 -22.58 -10.01 -41.69
N PHE A 284 -21.33 -9.58 -41.90
CA PHE A 284 -20.86 -8.25 -41.49
C PHE A 284 -19.72 -7.78 -42.39
N SER A 285 -19.76 -6.50 -42.77
CA SER A 285 -18.67 -5.80 -43.44
C SER A 285 -17.71 -5.19 -42.41
N ASP A 286 -16.53 -4.75 -42.85
CA ASP A 286 -15.53 -4.11 -41.96
C ASP A 286 -16.04 -2.80 -41.33
N THR A 287 -17.09 -2.19 -41.88
CA THR A 287 -17.75 -0.97 -41.36
C THR A 287 -19.02 -1.26 -40.55
N TYR A 288 -19.44 -2.52 -40.46
CA TYR A 288 -20.69 -2.88 -39.80
C TYR A 288 -20.58 -2.75 -38.27
N THR A 289 -21.52 -2.04 -37.67
CA THR A 289 -21.59 -1.80 -36.23
C THR A 289 -22.98 -2.10 -35.70
N ILE A 290 -23.06 -2.51 -34.43
CA ILE A 290 -24.31 -2.94 -33.78
C ILE A 290 -24.40 -2.31 -32.41
N GLN A 291 -25.59 -1.82 -32.05
CA GLN A 291 -25.88 -1.40 -30.69
C GLN A 291 -26.28 -2.60 -29.83
N LEU A 292 -25.48 -2.88 -28.79
CA LEU A 292 -25.68 -4.05 -27.92
C LEU A 292 -25.90 -3.62 -26.47
N LYS A 293 -26.99 -4.10 -25.88
CA LYS A 293 -27.36 -3.91 -24.47
C LYS A 293 -27.09 -5.20 -23.70
N LEU A 294 -26.00 -5.23 -22.94
CA LEU A 294 -25.68 -6.33 -22.03
C LEU A 294 -26.53 -6.19 -20.76
N MET A 295 -27.43 -7.14 -20.54
CA MET A 295 -28.36 -7.16 -19.42
C MET A 295 -27.86 -8.13 -18.34
N ARG A 296 -28.19 -7.85 -17.06
CA ARG A 296 -28.00 -8.86 -15.99
C ARG A 296 -29.05 -9.96 -16.06
N GLN A 297 -30.28 -9.55 -16.36
CA GLN A 297 -31.46 -10.38 -16.60
C GLN A 297 -32.30 -9.66 -17.64
N MET A 298 -32.99 -10.40 -18.52
CA MET A 298 -33.87 -9.80 -19.54
C MET A 298 -35.02 -8.97 -18.94
N LYS A 299 -35.42 -9.25 -17.70
CA LYS A 299 -36.47 -8.53 -16.97
C LYS A 299 -36.06 -7.12 -16.51
N ASN A 300 -34.75 -6.84 -16.44
CA ASN A 300 -34.28 -5.54 -15.97
C ASN A 300 -34.57 -4.47 -17.01
N LYS A 301 -35.06 -3.30 -16.58
CA LYS A 301 -35.25 -2.15 -17.47
C LYS A 301 -33.91 -1.60 -17.97
N ASN A 302 -32.94 -1.50 -17.06
CA ASN A 302 -31.65 -0.86 -17.35
C ASN A 302 -30.60 -1.91 -17.76
N ALA A 303 -29.86 -1.61 -18.82
CA ALA A 303 -28.71 -2.39 -19.24
C ALA A 303 -27.56 -2.26 -18.23
N PHE A 304 -26.78 -3.33 -18.09
CA PHE A 304 -25.53 -3.28 -17.33
C PHE A 304 -24.44 -2.51 -18.08
N MET A 305 -24.36 -2.71 -19.40
CA MET A 305 -23.49 -1.97 -20.32
C MET A 305 -24.21 -1.78 -21.65
N TYR A 306 -24.00 -0.63 -22.26
CA TYR A 306 -24.54 -0.29 -23.57
C TYR A 306 -23.45 0.41 -24.39
N GLU A 307 -23.01 -0.23 -25.46
CA GLU A 307 -22.02 0.32 -26.38
C GLU A 307 -22.31 -0.14 -27.82
N THR A 308 -21.79 0.62 -28.78
CA THR A 308 -21.74 0.22 -30.18
C THR A 308 -20.54 -0.69 -30.41
N ILE A 309 -20.78 -1.88 -30.94
CA ILE A 309 -19.80 -2.97 -31.08
C ILE A 309 -19.50 -3.25 -32.55
N ARG A 310 -18.24 -3.63 -32.85
CA ARG A 310 -17.80 -4.09 -34.18
C ARG A 310 -17.66 -5.62 -34.22
N PRO A 311 -18.58 -6.35 -34.88
CA PRO A 311 -18.54 -7.82 -34.90
C PRO A 311 -17.24 -8.41 -35.46
N LYS A 312 -16.67 -7.79 -36.49
CA LYS A 312 -15.39 -8.21 -37.10
C LYS A 312 -14.22 -8.21 -36.12
N VAL A 313 -14.14 -7.16 -35.30
CA VAL A 313 -13.08 -6.98 -34.31
C VAL A 313 -13.21 -8.03 -33.21
N VAL A 314 -14.43 -8.23 -32.70
CA VAL A 314 -14.74 -9.27 -31.72
C VAL A 314 -14.35 -10.65 -32.27
N HIS A 315 -14.80 -11.00 -33.47
CA HIS A 315 -14.50 -12.29 -34.09
C HIS A 315 -12.98 -12.51 -34.29
N THR A 316 -12.24 -11.49 -34.71
CA THR A 316 -10.77 -11.58 -34.84
C THR A 316 -10.09 -11.81 -33.49
N ALA A 317 -10.57 -11.16 -32.44
CA ALA A 317 -10.09 -11.37 -31.07
C ALA A 317 -10.39 -12.79 -30.57
N VAL A 318 -11.61 -13.32 -30.77
CA VAL A 318 -11.95 -14.68 -30.33
C VAL A 318 -11.14 -15.74 -31.08
N LYS A 319 -10.93 -15.57 -32.40
CA LYS A 319 -10.07 -16.47 -33.19
C LYS A 319 -8.65 -16.58 -32.61
N TYR A 320 -8.08 -15.45 -32.17
CA TYR A 320 -6.78 -15.46 -31.50
C TYR A 320 -6.85 -16.14 -30.12
N LEU A 321 -7.88 -15.84 -29.32
CA LEU A 321 -8.02 -16.32 -27.95
C LEU A 321 -8.24 -17.83 -27.86
N VAL A 322 -9.03 -18.43 -28.76
CA VAL A 322 -9.28 -19.88 -28.81
C VAL A 322 -8.01 -20.70 -29.05
N GLN A 323 -6.99 -20.10 -29.67
CA GLN A 323 -5.70 -20.75 -29.86
C GLN A 323 -4.85 -20.78 -28.57
N GLN A 324 -5.19 -19.99 -27.55
CA GLN A 324 -4.42 -19.85 -26.31
C GLN A 324 -4.77 -20.93 -25.27
N GLU A 325 -3.83 -21.16 -24.34
CA GLU A 325 -3.92 -22.22 -23.31
C GLU A 325 -5.21 -22.14 -22.48
N LEU A 326 -5.58 -20.95 -21.98
CA LEU A 326 -6.74 -20.83 -21.06
C LEU A 326 -8.08 -21.10 -21.74
N TYR A 327 -8.23 -20.72 -23.01
CA TYR A 327 -9.48 -20.90 -23.73
C TYR A 327 -9.65 -22.35 -24.20
N LYS A 328 -8.54 -23.05 -24.47
CA LYS A 328 -8.52 -24.49 -24.71
C LYS A 328 -8.90 -25.28 -23.45
N ASP A 329 -8.35 -24.89 -22.29
CA ASP A 329 -8.67 -25.52 -21.01
C ASP A 329 -10.16 -25.40 -20.64
N GLU A 330 -10.78 -24.26 -20.95
CA GLU A 330 -12.22 -24.02 -20.74
C GLU A 330 -13.11 -24.68 -21.82
N GLY A 331 -12.52 -25.34 -22.83
CA GLY A 331 -13.27 -26.05 -23.88
C GLY A 331 -14.03 -25.13 -24.84
N ILE A 332 -13.55 -23.89 -25.03
CA ILE A 332 -14.24 -22.91 -25.89
C ILE A 332 -13.98 -23.24 -27.35
N VAL A 333 -15.01 -23.73 -28.03
CA VAL A 333 -14.99 -24.02 -29.47
C VAL A 333 -15.92 -23.01 -30.16
N ILE A 334 -15.42 -22.32 -31.19
CA ILE A 334 -16.27 -21.51 -32.08
C ILE A 334 -16.66 -22.38 -33.25
N SER A 335 -17.95 -22.43 -33.57
CA SER A 335 -18.41 -23.08 -34.80
C SER A 335 -17.90 -22.36 -36.05
N ASN A 336 -17.19 -23.07 -36.94
CA ASN A 336 -16.72 -22.53 -38.23
C ASN A 336 -17.87 -22.14 -39.19
N ASP A 337 -19.10 -22.54 -38.88
CA ASP A 337 -20.33 -22.20 -39.61
C ASP A 337 -20.82 -20.76 -39.41
N TRP A 338 -20.02 -19.92 -38.73
CA TRP A 338 -20.29 -18.49 -38.55
C TRP A 338 -20.47 -17.73 -39.86
N MET A 339 -19.64 -18.07 -40.84
CA MET A 339 -19.45 -17.33 -42.10
C MET A 339 -20.15 -18.02 -43.29
N LYS A 340 -20.94 -19.08 -43.07
CA LYS A 340 -21.69 -19.69 -44.18
C LYS A 340 -22.85 -18.78 -44.56
N GLU A 341 -22.77 -18.24 -45.77
CA GLU A 341 -23.74 -17.37 -46.41
C GLU A 341 -25.15 -17.99 -46.37
N TYR A 342 -26.11 -17.28 -45.80
CA TYR A 342 -27.52 -17.41 -46.17
C TYR A 342 -28.02 -16.02 -46.62
N PRO A 343 -28.81 -15.92 -47.70
CA PRO A 343 -29.13 -14.64 -48.31
C PRO A 343 -30.25 -13.90 -47.56
N ASN A 344 -29.99 -12.63 -47.27
CA ASN A 344 -30.92 -11.50 -47.17
C ASN A 344 -32.38 -11.77 -46.75
N GLU A 345 -32.71 -11.52 -45.48
CA GLU A 345 -34.00 -10.90 -45.13
C GLU A 345 -33.70 -9.51 -44.56
N LYS A 346 -33.94 -8.49 -45.37
CA LYS A 346 -33.94 -7.09 -44.93
C LYS A 346 -35.26 -6.84 -44.22
N GLU A 347 -35.26 -6.75 -42.89
CA GLU A 347 -36.36 -6.10 -42.19
C GLU A 347 -36.22 -4.58 -42.34
N ASN A 348 -37.18 -3.97 -43.04
CA ASN A 348 -37.21 -2.54 -43.32
C ASN A 348 -37.66 -1.75 -42.07
N PHE A 349 -36.81 -0.84 -41.59
CA PHE A 349 -37.19 0.19 -40.62
C PHE A 349 -38.01 1.29 -41.32
N ILE A 350 -39.30 1.42 -41.00
CA ILE A 350 -40.13 2.58 -41.35
C ILE A 350 -40.32 3.40 -40.07
N VAL A 351 -39.75 4.61 -40.03
CA VAL A 351 -40.07 5.63 -39.01
C VAL A 351 -41.24 6.46 -39.54
N LYS A 352 -42.40 6.42 -38.89
CA LYS A 352 -43.52 7.32 -39.20
C LYS A 352 -43.30 8.67 -38.49
N ASN A 353 -43.51 9.76 -39.23
CA ASN A 353 -43.23 11.14 -38.81
C ASN A 353 -44.31 11.78 -37.89
N GLU A 354 -45.20 11.01 -37.27
CA GLU A 354 -46.41 11.54 -36.60
C GLU A 354 -46.31 11.69 -35.08
N ASP A 355 -45.25 11.19 -34.41
CA ASP A 355 -45.14 11.24 -32.94
C ASP A 355 -44.62 12.57 -32.38
N LYS A 356 -44.63 13.64 -33.18
CA LYS A 356 -44.08 14.96 -32.86
C LYS A 356 -45.10 15.88 -32.17
N LYS A 357 -45.76 15.42 -31.10
CA LYS A 357 -46.60 16.29 -30.24
C LYS A 357 -46.20 16.18 -28.77
N ILE A 358 -45.57 17.28 -28.32
CA ILE A 358 -45.15 17.59 -26.96
C ILE A 358 -46.40 17.83 -26.10
N ASN A 359 -46.47 17.21 -24.92
CA ASN A 359 -47.33 17.65 -23.82
C ASN A 359 -46.47 17.83 -22.58
N GLU A 360 -46.41 19.08 -22.11
CA GLU A 360 -45.83 19.49 -20.83
C GLU A 360 -46.86 19.24 -19.71
N THR A 361 -46.51 18.45 -18.69
CA THR A 361 -47.05 18.63 -17.33
C THR A 361 -46.25 17.84 -16.29
N GLU A 362 -45.96 18.51 -15.18
CA GLU A 362 -45.16 18.15 -14.01
C GLU A 362 -45.76 16.99 -13.16
N ASN A 363 -44.94 16.16 -12.49
CA ASN A 363 -44.66 16.24 -11.03
C ASN A 363 -43.98 15.00 -10.39
N THR A 364 -42.97 15.33 -9.55
CA THR A 364 -42.51 14.73 -8.26
C THR A 364 -42.02 13.29 -8.12
N GLY A 365 -40.85 13.18 -7.45
CA GLY A 365 -40.39 12.02 -6.69
C GLY A 365 -39.02 12.25 -6.04
N GLU A 366 -39.00 12.92 -4.89
CA GLU A 366 -37.83 13.12 -4.04
C GLU A 366 -37.25 11.79 -3.53
N ASP A 367 -35.92 11.63 -3.56
CA ASP A 367 -35.21 10.83 -2.57
C ASP A 367 -33.87 11.49 -2.24
N SER A 368 -33.76 11.90 -0.97
CA SER A 368 -32.68 12.69 -0.41
C SER A 368 -31.54 11.81 0.09
N ASP A 369 -30.34 11.97 -0.47
CA ASP A 369 -29.09 11.58 0.18
C ASP A 369 -28.18 12.82 0.31
N HIS A 370 -27.70 13.05 1.53
CA HIS A 370 -26.97 14.23 1.99
C HIS A 370 -25.71 14.56 1.16
N ASP A 371 -25.63 15.79 0.66
CA ASP A 371 -24.61 16.29 -0.27
C ASP A 371 -23.67 17.32 0.38
N ASP A 372 -22.48 16.88 0.81
CA ASP A 372 -21.41 17.77 1.30
C ASP A 372 -20.60 18.36 0.13
N ASN A 373 -21.14 19.41 -0.49
CA ASN A 373 -20.48 20.15 -1.56
C ASN A 373 -19.46 21.16 -1.01
N TRP A 374 -18.16 20.84 -1.08
CA TRP A 374 -17.05 21.78 -0.87
C TRP A 374 -16.53 22.28 -2.22
N ASN A 375 -16.70 23.59 -2.49
CA ASN A 375 -16.26 24.25 -3.73
C ASN A 375 -14.77 24.60 -3.69
N GLU A 376 -14.04 24.27 -4.75
CA GLU A 376 -12.74 24.87 -5.09
C GLU A 376 -12.94 25.84 -6.28
N SER A 377 -12.77 27.13 -6.00
CA SER A 377 -12.62 28.26 -6.95
C SER A 377 -13.81 28.59 -7.86
N ASP A 378 -14.05 29.89 -8.05
CA ASP A 378 -15.29 30.50 -8.56
C ASP A 378 -15.61 30.28 -10.06
N ASP A 379 -14.75 29.60 -10.83
CA ASP A 379 -14.90 29.46 -12.29
C ASP A 379 -15.31 28.05 -12.79
N LYS A 380 -15.68 27.13 -11.90
CA LYS A 380 -16.06 25.75 -12.29
C LYS A 380 -17.56 25.51 -12.14
N PRO A 381 -18.20 24.82 -13.11
CA PRO A 381 -19.65 24.70 -13.17
C PRO A 381 -20.25 24.07 -11.90
N ILE A 382 -21.33 24.71 -11.43
CA ILE A 382 -22.19 24.26 -10.34
C ILE A 382 -22.67 22.83 -10.63
N ASN A 383 -22.59 21.98 -9.61
CA ASN A 383 -23.04 20.59 -9.57
C ASN A 383 -24.34 20.41 -10.40
N PRO A 384 -24.30 19.90 -11.64
CA PRO A 384 -25.50 19.31 -12.20
C PRO A 384 -25.73 18.07 -11.34
N VAL A 385 -26.86 18.05 -10.64
CA VAL A 385 -27.51 16.89 -10.00
C VAL A 385 -26.70 15.61 -10.17
N VAL A 386 -26.28 14.98 -9.05
CA VAL A 386 -25.63 13.67 -8.99
C VAL A 386 -26.26 12.77 -10.05
N THR A 387 -25.68 12.75 -11.24
CA THR A 387 -26.14 11.90 -12.31
C THR A 387 -25.62 10.56 -11.86
N GLU A 388 -26.53 9.71 -11.38
CA GLU A 388 -26.24 8.31 -11.20
C GLU A 388 -25.84 7.78 -12.57
N THR A 389 -24.56 7.89 -12.92
CA THR A 389 -24.05 7.24 -14.12
C THR A 389 -23.96 5.74 -13.84
N LEU A 390 -25.11 5.07 -13.85
CA LEU A 390 -25.29 4.04 -14.85
C LEU A 390 -24.81 4.68 -16.16
N LEU A 391 -23.84 4.09 -16.85
CA LEU A 391 -23.59 4.47 -18.24
C LEU A 391 -24.93 4.37 -18.98
N ASN A 392 -25.59 5.52 -19.14
CA ASN A 392 -26.75 5.85 -19.95
C ASN A 392 -27.22 7.24 -19.52
N ASP A 393 -27.19 8.19 -20.46
CA ASP A 393 -27.94 9.43 -20.35
C ASP A 393 -29.40 9.08 -19.96
N GLU A 394 -29.90 9.71 -18.91
CA GLU A 394 -31.31 9.71 -18.52
C GLU A 394 -32.12 10.60 -19.46
N THR A 395 -31.96 10.42 -20.77
CA THR A 395 -32.97 10.85 -21.72
C THR A 395 -33.93 9.69 -21.90
N GLU A 396 -35.21 9.95 -21.70
CA GLU A 396 -36.33 9.02 -21.97
C GLU A 396 -36.43 8.61 -23.46
N ASP A 397 -35.44 8.98 -24.28
CA ASP A 397 -35.29 8.71 -25.71
C ASP A 397 -34.37 7.51 -26.03
N GLN A 398 -34.17 6.56 -25.11
CA GLN A 398 -33.71 5.23 -25.53
C GLN A 398 -34.83 4.50 -26.26
N THR A 399 -35.05 4.87 -27.52
CA THR A 399 -35.71 4.02 -28.50
C THR A 399 -35.18 2.58 -28.34
N ASP A 400 -36.08 1.60 -28.44
CA ASP A 400 -35.83 0.19 -28.17
C ASP A 400 -34.93 -0.49 -29.24
N THR A 401 -34.01 0.27 -29.84
CA THR A 401 -33.30 0.01 -31.09
C THR A 401 -32.00 -0.78 -30.94
N GLY A 402 -31.71 -1.34 -29.76
CA GLY A 402 -30.50 -2.12 -29.49
C GLY A 402 -30.78 -3.57 -29.10
N ILE A 403 -29.95 -4.52 -29.57
CA ILE A 403 -30.09 -5.95 -29.26
C ILE A 403 -29.85 -6.16 -27.76
N LYS A 404 -30.86 -6.64 -27.03
CA LYS A 404 -30.77 -6.99 -25.62
C LYS A 404 -30.26 -8.42 -25.46
N PHE A 405 -29.26 -8.62 -24.61
CA PHE A 405 -28.71 -9.95 -24.36
C PHE A 405 -28.31 -10.14 -22.89
N ALA A 406 -28.74 -11.24 -22.27
CA ALA A 406 -28.45 -11.63 -20.89
C ALA A 406 -27.74 -13.02 -20.82
N PRO A 407 -26.45 -13.10 -21.18
CA PRO A 407 -25.71 -14.38 -21.24
C PRO A 407 -25.55 -15.11 -19.92
N GLY A 408 -25.49 -14.34 -18.83
CA GLY A 408 -25.33 -14.87 -17.48
C GLY A 408 -26.65 -15.25 -16.83
N GLU A 409 -27.78 -15.06 -17.52
CA GLU A 409 -29.09 -15.43 -17.00
C GLU A 409 -29.17 -16.95 -16.82
N ASN A 410 -29.72 -17.38 -15.69
CA ASN A 410 -29.76 -18.78 -15.21
C ASN A 410 -28.41 -19.43 -14.85
N ASN A 411 -27.28 -18.77 -15.09
CA ASN A 411 -25.98 -19.27 -14.62
C ASN A 411 -25.80 -19.00 -13.12
N ARG A 412 -25.23 -19.98 -12.40
CA ARG A 412 -24.90 -19.82 -10.98
C ARG A 412 -23.57 -19.06 -10.84
N PRO A 413 -23.51 -17.97 -10.05
CA PRO A 413 -22.26 -17.27 -9.78
C PRO A 413 -21.21 -18.19 -9.13
N ILE A 414 -19.96 -18.05 -9.55
CA ILE A 414 -18.83 -18.79 -8.98
C ILE A 414 -18.11 -17.89 -7.98
N SER A 415 -17.74 -18.44 -6.82
CA SER A 415 -16.92 -17.70 -5.86
C SER A 415 -15.57 -17.31 -6.46
N VAL A 416 -15.24 -16.03 -6.37
CA VAL A 416 -13.97 -15.43 -6.84
C VAL A 416 -12.73 -16.06 -6.16
N LEU A 417 -12.93 -16.75 -5.04
CA LEU A 417 -11.87 -17.46 -4.33
C LEU A 417 -11.66 -18.90 -4.83
N MET A 418 -12.70 -19.54 -5.34
CA MET A 418 -12.63 -20.91 -5.86
C MET A 418 -12.06 -20.95 -7.28
N ASP A 419 -12.34 -19.91 -8.06
CA ASP A 419 -11.82 -19.76 -9.41
C ASP A 419 -10.37 -19.23 -9.38
N LEU A 420 -9.41 -20.14 -9.49
CA LEU A 420 -7.97 -19.84 -9.45
C LEU A 420 -7.52 -18.97 -10.62
N LYS A 421 -8.17 -19.07 -11.79
CA LYS A 421 -7.80 -18.42 -13.05
C LYS A 421 -8.70 -17.21 -13.37
N VAL A 422 -9.53 -16.79 -12.41
CA VAL A 422 -10.54 -15.73 -12.61
C VAL A 422 -9.97 -14.40 -13.08
N ASP A 423 -8.77 -13.99 -12.63
CA ASP A 423 -8.20 -12.71 -13.06
C ASP A 423 -7.88 -12.72 -14.57
N GLU A 424 -7.30 -13.81 -15.05
CA GLU A 424 -6.88 -14.02 -16.43
C GLU A 424 -8.07 -14.25 -17.36
N LEU A 425 -9.08 -14.99 -16.91
CA LEU A 425 -10.31 -15.23 -17.66
C LEU A 425 -11.21 -14.00 -17.72
N THR A 426 -11.24 -13.19 -16.65
CA THR A 426 -12.08 -11.98 -16.63
C THR A 426 -11.54 -10.86 -17.50
N PHE A 427 -10.21 -10.69 -17.59
CA PHE A 427 -9.57 -9.58 -18.32
C PHE A 427 -8.68 -10.06 -19.48
N PRO A 428 -9.26 -10.54 -20.60
CA PRO A 428 -8.50 -11.00 -21.76
C PRO A 428 -7.60 -9.91 -22.36
N LYS A 429 -7.97 -8.62 -22.29
CA LYS A 429 -7.14 -7.51 -22.79
C LYS A 429 -5.85 -7.33 -21.98
N ILE A 430 -5.87 -7.72 -20.71
CA ILE A 430 -4.70 -7.61 -19.80
C ILE A 430 -3.78 -8.82 -19.95
N TYR A 431 -4.36 -10.04 -19.93
CA TYR A 431 -3.62 -11.30 -19.82
C TYR A 431 -3.54 -12.10 -21.14
N CYS A 432 -4.21 -11.65 -22.20
CA CYS A 432 -4.16 -12.22 -23.55
C CYS A 432 -4.54 -13.71 -23.64
N GLY A 433 -5.40 -14.20 -22.74
CA GLY A 433 -5.81 -15.61 -22.69
C GLY A 433 -4.70 -16.58 -22.26
N LYS A 434 -3.61 -16.08 -21.67
CA LYS A 434 -2.48 -16.88 -21.19
C LYS A 434 -2.44 -16.94 -19.67
N GLN A 435 -2.13 -18.11 -19.12
CA GLN A 435 -1.95 -18.26 -17.68
C GLN A 435 -0.63 -17.63 -17.22
N ARG A 436 -0.63 -17.07 -16.01
CA ARG A 436 0.61 -16.69 -15.32
C ARG A 436 1.40 -17.93 -14.91
N LYS A 437 2.59 -18.10 -15.49
CA LYS A 437 3.51 -19.22 -15.20
C LYS A 437 4.49 -18.80 -14.10
N ILE A 438 4.07 -18.94 -12.85
CA ILE A 438 4.93 -18.70 -11.69
C ILE A 438 5.88 -19.88 -11.53
N LYS A 439 7.18 -19.62 -11.33
CA LYS A 439 8.19 -20.68 -11.08
C LYS A 439 7.88 -21.44 -9.79
N GLU A 440 8.01 -22.78 -9.82
CA GLU A 440 7.60 -23.70 -8.74
C GLU A 440 8.19 -23.38 -7.36
N ASN A 441 9.41 -22.84 -7.32
CA ASN A 441 10.11 -22.53 -6.07
C ASN A 441 9.65 -21.21 -5.41
N VAL A 442 8.70 -20.48 -6.01
CA VAL A 442 8.33 -19.13 -5.56
C VAL A 442 6.95 -19.11 -4.90
N LYS A 443 6.94 -18.94 -3.56
CA LYS A 443 5.70 -18.72 -2.81
C LYS A 443 5.26 -17.25 -2.90
N LEU A 444 4.24 -16.99 -3.72
CA LEU A 444 3.60 -15.67 -3.87
C LEU A 444 2.17 -15.67 -3.32
N THR A 445 1.86 -14.66 -2.51
CA THR A 445 0.48 -14.40 -2.08
C THR A 445 -0.23 -13.50 -3.08
N TYR A 446 -1.55 -13.63 -3.20
CA TYR A 446 -2.36 -12.75 -4.06
C TYR A 446 -2.13 -11.26 -3.75
N ALA A 447 -1.96 -10.90 -2.48
CA ALA A 447 -1.65 -9.53 -2.07
C ALA A 447 -0.32 -9.00 -2.65
N LYS A 448 0.71 -9.86 -2.80
CA LYS A 448 1.97 -9.48 -3.44
C LYS A 448 1.81 -9.31 -4.94
N ILE A 449 1.04 -10.20 -5.58
CA ILE A 449 0.71 -10.12 -7.00
C ILE A 449 -0.03 -8.81 -7.30
N ALA A 450 -1.14 -8.55 -6.59
CA ALA A 450 -1.92 -7.32 -6.72
C ALA A 450 -1.07 -6.06 -6.53
N LYS A 451 -0.20 -6.03 -5.50
CA LYS A 451 0.73 -4.91 -5.28
C LYS A 451 1.74 -4.75 -6.41
N SER A 452 2.21 -5.84 -6.99
CA SER A 452 3.12 -5.81 -8.14
C SER A 452 2.41 -5.22 -9.34
N GLU A 453 1.26 -5.77 -9.72
CA GLU A 453 0.47 -5.33 -10.88
C GLU A 453 0.06 -3.87 -10.81
N LEU A 454 -0.43 -3.40 -9.65
CA LEU A 454 -0.85 -2.00 -9.49
C LEU A 454 0.32 -1.01 -9.53
N ARG A 455 1.54 -1.45 -9.21
CA ARG A 455 2.74 -0.61 -9.20
C ARG A 455 3.55 -0.70 -10.49
N MET A 456 3.22 -1.60 -11.39
CA MET A 456 3.98 -1.81 -12.63
C MET A 456 4.05 -0.53 -13.47
N PHE A 457 5.16 -0.39 -14.19
CA PHE A 457 5.32 0.65 -15.23
C PHE A 457 4.23 0.51 -16.30
N ASP A 458 3.85 -0.72 -16.62
CA ASP A 458 2.70 -1.01 -17.46
C ASP A 458 1.40 -0.74 -16.70
N ARG A 459 0.67 0.29 -17.12
CA ARG A 459 -0.54 0.78 -16.45
C ARG A 459 -1.81 0.01 -16.82
N ARG A 460 -1.74 -1.08 -17.59
CA ARG A 460 -2.93 -1.88 -17.98
C ARG A 460 -3.77 -2.37 -16.80
N CYS A 461 -3.15 -2.63 -15.65
CA CYS A 461 -3.83 -3.04 -14.41
C CYS A 461 -4.35 -1.87 -13.56
N GLY A 462 -4.04 -0.62 -13.93
CA GLY A 462 -4.56 0.59 -13.30
C GLY A 462 -6.02 0.89 -13.66
N ARG A 463 -6.59 0.20 -14.65
CA ARG A 463 -8.01 0.31 -15.03
C ARG A 463 -8.92 0.13 -13.82
N VAL A 464 -9.92 1.00 -13.70
CA VAL A 464 -10.85 1.07 -12.56
C VAL A 464 -11.57 -0.27 -12.32
N SER A 465 -12.06 -0.90 -13.38
CA SER A 465 -12.72 -2.21 -13.32
C SER A 465 -11.79 -3.31 -12.76
N LYS A 466 -10.52 -3.32 -13.19
CA LYS A 466 -9.49 -4.24 -12.66
C LYS A 466 -9.10 -3.91 -11.23
N LEU A 467 -8.97 -2.63 -10.90
CA LEU A 467 -8.62 -2.16 -9.55
C LEU A 467 -9.68 -2.61 -8.53
N PHE A 468 -10.96 -2.35 -8.82
CA PHE A 468 -12.07 -2.76 -7.95
C PHE A 468 -12.25 -4.27 -7.87
N PHE A 469 -12.07 -4.98 -8.98
CA PHE A 469 -12.05 -6.45 -8.98
C PHE A 469 -10.98 -6.98 -8.02
N THR A 470 -9.74 -6.48 -8.15
CA THR A 470 -8.60 -6.88 -7.33
C THR A 470 -8.82 -6.54 -5.86
N TYR A 471 -9.38 -5.36 -5.58
CA TYR A 471 -9.76 -4.95 -4.22
C TYR A 471 -10.76 -5.92 -3.59
N LYS A 472 -11.86 -6.23 -4.28
CA LYS A 472 -12.89 -7.14 -3.78
C LYS A 472 -12.35 -8.56 -3.59
N LYS A 473 -11.59 -9.09 -4.54
CA LYS A 473 -10.94 -10.40 -4.39
C LYS A 473 -10.01 -10.44 -3.17
N LEU A 474 -9.22 -9.39 -2.96
CA LEU A 474 -8.34 -9.28 -1.79
C LEU A 474 -9.12 -9.15 -0.48
N GLN A 475 -10.21 -8.38 -0.47
CA GLN A 475 -11.10 -8.20 0.68
C GLN A 475 -11.72 -9.54 1.09
N THR A 476 -12.33 -10.27 0.14
CA THR A 476 -12.94 -11.57 0.40
C THR A 476 -11.92 -12.58 0.94
N ARG A 477 -10.68 -12.58 0.40
CA ARG A 477 -9.62 -13.46 0.89
C ARG A 477 -9.24 -13.16 2.34
N LYS A 478 -9.11 -11.87 2.69
CA LYS A 478 -8.84 -11.46 4.08
C LYS A 478 -9.96 -11.87 5.02
N PHE A 479 -11.22 -11.78 4.60
CA PHE A 479 -12.34 -12.27 5.41
C PHE A 479 -12.25 -13.76 5.66
N VAL A 480 -11.98 -14.57 4.64
CA VAL A 480 -11.82 -16.03 4.81
C VAL A 480 -10.65 -16.38 5.73
N ASP A 481 -9.50 -15.70 5.56
CA ASP A 481 -8.34 -15.91 6.43
C ASP A 481 -8.66 -15.54 7.89
N ALA A 482 -9.38 -14.43 8.10
CA ALA A 482 -9.79 -13.96 9.42
C ALA A 482 -10.80 -14.89 10.09
N ILE A 483 -11.82 -15.34 9.35
CA ILE A 483 -12.80 -16.34 9.81
C ILE A 483 -12.06 -17.62 10.21
N SER A 484 -11.14 -18.10 9.36
CA SER A 484 -10.34 -19.30 9.64
C SER A 484 -9.49 -19.16 10.91
N ILE A 485 -8.92 -17.97 11.15
CA ILE A 485 -8.17 -17.68 12.39
C ILE A 485 -9.10 -17.70 13.60
N ASN A 486 -10.27 -17.07 13.52
CA ASN A 486 -11.22 -17.00 14.63
C ASN A 486 -11.77 -18.39 14.98
N LEU A 487 -12.11 -19.20 13.98
CA LEU A 487 -12.54 -20.59 14.17
C LEU A 487 -11.47 -21.45 14.85
N ARG A 488 -10.18 -21.21 14.58
CA ARG A 488 -9.08 -21.91 15.26
C ARG A 488 -8.84 -21.44 16.69
N LYS A 489 -9.21 -20.20 17.03
CA LYS A 489 -8.98 -19.59 18.35
C LYS A 489 -10.08 -19.91 19.36
N THR A 490 -11.28 -20.22 18.89
CA THR A 490 -12.41 -20.60 19.75
C THR A 490 -12.08 -21.95 20.40
N LYS A 491 -11.91 -21.96 21.73
CA LYS A 491 -11.37 -23.11 22.49
C LYS A 491 -12.22 -24.39 22.40
N ASN A 492 -13.45 -24.32 21.89
CA ASN A 492 -14.38 -25.45 21.76
C ASN A 492 -14.43 -26.10 20.36
N THR A 493 -13.58 -25.70 19.40
CA THR A 493 -13.75 -26.14 18.00
C THR A 493 -12.94 -27.37 17.56
N LYS A 494 -12.22 -28.05 18.47
CA LYS A 494 -11.36 -29.18 18.08
C LYS A 494 -12.10 -30.33 17.37
N ASN A 495 -13.41 -30.49 17.61
CA ASN A 495 -14.25 -31.55 17.00
C ASN A 495 -15.58 -30.99 16.44
N VAL A 496 -15.57 -29.85 15.74
CA VAL A 496 -16.81 -29.35 15.10
C VAL A 496 -17.11 -30.19 13.86
N THR A 497 -18.18 -30.96 13.90
CA THR A 497 -18.66 -31.73 12.75
C THR A 497 -19.48 -30.84 11.81
N VAL A 498 -19.54 -31.19 10.52
CA VAL A 498 -20.36 -30.46 9.52
C VAL A 498 -21.82 -30.32 9.97
N ASN A 499 -22.34 -31.33 10.68
CA ASN A 499 -23.70 -31.33 11.22
C ASN A 499 -23.91 -30.27 12.32
N GLN A 500 -22.88 -29.94 13.10
CA GLN A 500 -22.94 -28.87 14.11
C GLN A 500 -22.87 -27.47 13.48
N MET A 501 -22.16 -27.32 12.36
CA MET A 501 -22.14 -26.07 11.58
C MET A 501 -23.45 -25.79 10.83
N LEU A 502 -24.21 -26.84 10.51
CA LEU A 502 -25.56 -26.71 9.93
C LEU A 502 -26.63 -26.38 10.98
N ASN A 503 -26.34 -26.55 12.27
CA ASN A 503 -27.26 -26.25 13.35
C ASN A 503 -27.25 -24.74 13.69
N ARG A 504 -28.40 -24.08 13.49
CA ARG A 504 -28.58 -22.64 13.73
C ARG A 504 -28.28 -22.23 15.17
N ASP A 505 -28.57 -23.07 16.16
CA ASP A 505 -28.41 -22.71 17.57
C ASP A 505 -26.95 -22.72 18.01
N TYR A 506 -26.14 -23.62 17.45
CA TYR A 506 -24.69 -23.65 17.68
C TYR A 506 -23.99 -22.45 17.02
N VAL A 507 -24.42 -22.08 15.82
CA VAL A 507 -23.94 -20.88 15.12
C VAL A 507 -24.33 -19.62 15.90
N ASN A 508 -25.55 -19.53 16.43
CA ASN A 508 -25.98 -18.42 17.28
C ASN A 508 -25.16 -18.32 18.58
N GLY A 509 -24.80 -19.45 19.20
CA GLY A 509 -23.89 -19.48 20.35
C GLY A 509 -22.47 -18.99 20.06
N LEU A 510 -21.97 -19.17 18.83
CA LEU A 510 -20.70 -18.60 18.37
C LEU A 510 -20.80 -17.10 18.07
N VAL A 511 -21.97 -16.64 17.61
CA VAL A 511 -22.27 -15.21 17.37
C VAL A 511 -22.37 -14.44 18.69
N HIS A 512 -22.96 -15.04 19.73
CA HIS A 512 -23.10 -14.43 21.06
C HIS A 512 -21.78 -14.15 21.80
N ASN A 513 -20.66 -14.77 21.41
CA ASN A 513 -19.35 -14.53 22.03
C ASN A 513 -18.56 -13.38 21.38
N ASP A 514 -19.17 -12.54 20.51
CA ASP A 514 -18.54 -11.42 19.77
C ASP A 514 -17.34 -11.80 18.86
N ASP A 515 -16.89 -13.06 18.90
CA ASP A 515 -15.82 -13.60 18.06
C ASP A 515 -16.22 -13.65 16.58
N ALA A 516 -17.53 -13.77 16.30
CA ALA A 516 -18.07 -13.77 14.95
C ALA A 516 -17.95 -12.41 14.24
N PHE A 517 -17.89 -11.28 14.95
CA PHE A 517 -17.74 -9.96 14.31
C PHE A 517 -16.27 -9.55 14.13
N THR A 518 -15.34 -10.26 14.77
CA THR A 518 -13.91 -9.93 14.75
C THR A 518 -13.30 -10.06 13.34
N PHE A 519 -13.87 -10.87 12.44
CA PHE A 519 -13.36 -10.94 11.06
C PHE A 519 -13.59 -9.64 10.28
N LEU A 520 -14.57 -8.82 10.67
CA LEU A 520 -14.87 -7.56 10.02
C LEU A 520 -13.84 -6.46 10.32
N ARG A 521 -12.96 -6.64 11.32
CA ARG A 521 -11.88 -5.67 11.64
C ARG A 521 -10.98 -5.30 10.45
N PHE A 522 -10.96 -6.10 9.39
CA PHE A 522 -10.21 -5.81 8.17
C PHE A 522 -10.92 -4.84 7.21
N ASP A 523 -12.22 -4.62 7.39
CA ASP A 523 -13.02 -3.69 6.60
C ASP A 523 -13.13 -2.34 7.30
N ARG A 524 -12.66 -1.28 6.64
CA ARG A 524 -12.59 0.06 7.22
C ARG A 524 -13.95 0.68 7.49
N SER A 525 -14.99 0.23 6.80
CA SER A 525 -16.37 0.68 7.02
C SER A 525 -17.12 -0.13 8.07
N SER A 526 -16.52 -1.19 8.63
CA SER A 526 -17.22 -2.03 9.59
C SER A 526 -17.26 -1.43 11.00
N PRO A 527 -18.32 -1.72 11.78
CA PRO A 527 -18.37 -1.36 13.20
C PRO A 527 -17.17 -1.91 14.00
N ALA A 528 -16.74 -3.15 13.72
CA ALA A 528 -15.63 -3.79 14.41
C ALA A 528 -14.28 -3.08 14.18
N PHE A 529 -14.05 -2.52 12.99
CA PHE A 529 -12.88 -1.69 12.72
C PHE A 529 -12.93 -0.37 13.49
N TRP A 530 -14.09 0.30 13.49
CA TRP A 530 -14.26 1.56 14.22
C TRP A 530 -14.17 1.39 15.73
N GLU A 531 -14.68 0.28 16.27
CA GLU A 531 -14.53 -0.04 17.69
C GLU A 531 -13.05 -0.20 18.07
N LEU A 532 -12.25 -0.88 17.24
CA LEU A 532 -10.81 -1.01 17.43
C LEU A 532 -10.13 0.37 17.43
N LYS A 533 -10.44 1.20 16.43
CA LYS A 533 -9.87 2.56 16.31
C LYS A 533 -10.28 3.47 17.47
N LYS A 534 -11.53 3.37 17.93
CA LYS A 534 -12.01 4.05 19.13
C LYS A 534 -11.23 3.61 20.38
N LYS A 535 -10.99 2.31 20.56
CA LYS A 535 -10.20 1.79 21.69
C LYS A 535 -8.75 2.29 21.64
N GLU A 536 -8.13 2.33 20.47
CA GLU A 536 -6.78 2.91 20.27
C GLU A 536 -6.75 4.38 20.69
N LEU A 537 -7.68 5.20 20.18
CA LEU A 537 -7.74 6.63 20.51
C LEU A 537 -8.03 6.87 22.00
N MET A 538 -8.94 6.10 22.60
CA MET A 538 -9.21 6.17 24.05
C MET A 538 -7.99 5.80 24.88
N ALA A 539 -7.18 4.84 24.43
CA ALA A 539 -5.93 4.51 25.11
C ALA A 539 -4.90 5.65 25.00
N MET A 540 -4.80 6.30 23.83
CA MET A 540 -3.95 7.49 23.65
C MET A 540 -4.40 8.63 24.57
N ASN A 541 -5.69 8.95 24.61
CA ASN A 541 -6.23 9.99 25.50
C ASN A 541 -5.97 9.67 26.98
N ARG A 542 -6.03 8.40 27.40
CA ARG A 542 -5.75 8.00 28.78
C ARG A 542 -4.27 8.14 29.16
N GLN A 543 -3.36 8.01 28.20
CA GLN A 543 -1.90 8.05 28.44
C GLN A 543 -1.29 9.42 28.21
N LEU A 544 -1.79 10.15 27.20
CA LEU A 544 -1.26 11.43 26.74
C LEU A 544 -2.15 12.62 27.13
N GLU A 545 -3.28 12.35 27.80
CA GLU A 545 -4.33 13.33 28.11
C GLU A 545 -5.02 13.89 26.85
N CYS A 546 -5.65 15.06 26.95
CA CYS A 546 -6.36 15.70 25.84
C CYS A 546 -5.40 16.09 24.71
N ALA A 547 -5.82 15.87 23.46
CA ALA A 547 -5.07 16.32 22.31
C ALA A 547 -5.02 17.86 22.26
N THR A 548 -3.88 18.40 21.85
CA THR A 548 -3.65 19.85 21.80
C THR A 548 -4.23 20.50 20.56
N ILE A 549 -4.04 19.88 19.40
CA ILE A 549 -4.46 20.42 18.09
C ILE A 549 -5.27 19.38 17.34
N PHE A 550 -6.40 19.80 16.80
CA PHE A 550 -7.12 19.08 15.77
C PHE A 550 -6.78 19.68 14.41
N LEU A 551 -6.26 18.85 13.50
CA LEU A 551 -5.83 19.25 12.18
C LEU A 551 -6.63 18.48 11.13
N THR A 552 -7.23 19.20 10.19
CA THR A 552 -7.88 18.61 9.01
C THR A 552 -7.09 18.97 7.75
N LEU A 553 -6.88 17.98 6.87
CA LEU A 553 -6.19 18.17 5.60
C LEU A 553 -7.01 17.54 4.48
N SER A 554 -7.43 18.34 3.50
CA SER A 554 -8.11 17.86 2.30
C SER A 554 -7.13 17.76 1.14
N ALA A 555 -7.19 16.67 0.38
CA ALA A 555 -6.49 16.57 -0.89
C ALA A 555 -7.20 17.42 -1.96
N ALA A 556 -6.43 18.18 -2.73
CA ALA A 556 -6.87 18.98 -3.87
C ALA A 556 -6.08 18.52 -5.11
N GLU A 557 -6.30 17.28 -5.56
CA GLU A 557 -5.46 16.66 -6.60
C GLU A 557 -5.48 17.42 -7.93
N THR A 558 -6.60 18.08 -8.23
CA THR A 558 -6.84 18.90 -9.43
C THR A 558 -5.97 20.15 -9.48
N GLN A 559 -5.47 20.62 -8.34
CA GLN A 559 -4.65 21.83 -8.22
C GLN A 559 -3.15 21.52 -8.10
N TRP A 560 -2.77 20.25 -7.93
CA TRP A 560 -1.36 19.87 -7.75
C TRP A 560 -0.66 19.73 -9.09
N SER A 561 -0.06 20.81 -9.58
CA SER A 561 0.69 20.85 -10.83
C SER A 561 1.81 19.79 -10.87
N GLU A 562 2.46 19.51 -9.73
CA GLU A 562 3.49 18.47 -9.67
C GLU A 562 2.91 17.08 -9.91
N LEU A 563 1.71 16.80 -9.37
CA LEU A 563 1.01 15.54 -9.61
C LEU A 563 0.66 15.38 -11.09
N LEU A 564 0.22 16.46 -11.76
CA LEU A 564 -0.13 16.41 -13.18
C LEU A 564 1.10 16.12 -14.06
N VAL A 565 2.24 16.74 -13.77
CA VAL A 565 3.52 16.42 -14.43
C VAL A 565 3.87 14.93 -14.26
N ILE A 566 3.70 14.40 -13.04
CA ILE A 566 3.96 12.98 -12.74
C ILE A 566 3.01 12.07 -13.53
N LEU A 567 1.72 12.37 -13.54
CA LEU A 567 0.70 11.57 -14.23
C LEU A 567 0.93 11.55 -15.74
N THR A 568 1.20 12.71 -16.35
CA THR A 568 1.51 12.78 -17.78
C THR A 568 2.77 11.99 -18.13
N LYS A 569 3.80 12.06 -17.28
CA LYS A 569 5.02 11.28 -17.47
C LYS A 569 4.77 9.77 -17.39
N VAL A 570 3.91 9.32 -16.48
CA VAL A 570 3.61 7.89 -16.27
C VAL A 570 2.65 7.34 -17.34
N LEU A 571 1.65 8.12 -17.75
CA LEU A 571 0.60 7.68 -18.67
C LEU A 571 0.94 7.93 -20.14
N GLU A 572 1.48 9.10 -20.46
CA GLU A 572 1.73 9.53 -21.84
C GLU A 572 3.22 9.47 -22.23
N ASN A 573 4.12 9.18 -21.29
CA ASN A 573 5.58 9.26 -21.48
C ASN A 573 6.07 10.65 -21.96
N LYS A 574 5.30 11.71 -21.67
CA LYS A 574 5.66 13.10 -21.98
C LYS A 574 6.09 13.82 -20.71
N VAL A 575 7.18 14.58 -20.80
CA VAL A 575 7.64 15.44 -19.71
C VAL A 575 7.14 16.85 -19.99
N ILE A 576 6.25 17.33 -19.13
CA ILE A 576 5.61 18.66 -19.19
C ILE A 576 6.22 19.54 -18.08
N THR A 577 6.28 20.84 -18.30
CA THR A 577 6.71 21.82 -17.28
C THR A 577 5.59 22.12 -16.27
N LEU A 578 5.92 22.77 -15.14
CA LEU A 578 4.90 23.12 -14.13
C LEU A 578 3.87 24.13 -14.67
N GLU A 579 4.28 25.06 -15.53
CA GLU A 579 3.41 26.08 -16.13
C GLU A 579 2.43 25.45 -17.13
N GLU A 580 2.92 24.57 -18.00
CA GLU A 580 2.07 23.81 -18.91
C GLU A 580 1.07 22.92 -18.16
N ALA A 581 1.47 22.37 -17.00
CA ALA A 581 0.57 21.59 -16.15
C ALA A 581 -0.53 22.43 -15.49
N GLN A 582 -0.27 23.70 -15.16
CA GLN A 582 -1.29 24.64 -14.66
C GLN A 582 -2.29 25.03 -15.75
N ASN A 583 -1.83 25.11 -16.99
CA ASN A 583 -2.66 25.47 -18.15
C ASN A 583 -3.46 24.30 -18.74
N LEU A 584 -3.41 23.10 -18.14
CA LEU A 584 -4.22 21.97 -18.59
C LEU A 584 -5.71 22.23 -18.40
N SER A 585 -6.53 21.81 -19.36
CA SER A 585 -7.98 21.88 -19.21
C SER A 585 -8.45 21.05 -18.01
N TYR A 586 -9.53 21.50 -17.37
CA TYR A 586 -10.10 20.79 -16.21
C TYR A 586 -10.51 19.35 -16.55
N GLU A 587 -11.06 19.13 -17.75
CA GLU A 587 -11.45 17.81 -18.23
C GLU A 587 -10.26 16.87 -18.39
N LYS A 588 -9.17 17.36 -18.98
CA LYS A 588 -7.93 16.58 -19.15
C LYS A 588 -7.31 16.25 -17.79
N THR A 589 -7.32 17.21 -16.86
CA THR A 589 -6.87 17.02 -15.48
C THR A 589 -7.65 15.91 -14.78
N CYS A 590 -8.99 15.94 -14.85
CA CYS A 590 -9.84 14.90 -14.28
C CYS A 590 -9.63 13.55 -14.96
N GLU A 591 -9.41 13.53 -16.28
CA GLU A 591 -9.10 12.31 -17.02
C GLU A 591 -7.82 11.64 -16.51
N LEU A 592 -6.71 12.39 -16.39
CA LEU A 592 -5.43 11.88 -15.90
C LEU A 592 -5.56 11.30 -14.48
N ILE A 593 -6.26 11.99 -13.58
CA ILE A 593 -6.50 11.54 -12.20
C ILE A 593 -7.32 10.23 -12.18
N ARG A 594 -8.33 10.12 -13.04
CA ARG A 594 -9.19 8.92 -13.13
C ARG A 594 -8.45 7.73 -13.74
N GLN A 595 -7.60 7.97 -14.74
CA GLN A 595 -6.83 6.92 -15.40
C GLN A 595 -5.80 6.27 -14.45
N ASP A 596 -5.22 7.02 -13.51
CA ASP A 596 -4.25 6.48 -12.55
C ASP A 596 -4.44 6.94 -11.09
N SER A 597 -5.56 6.50 -10.51
CA SER A 597 -5.86 6.70 -9.08
C SER A 597 -4.79 6.10 -8.14
N VAL A 598 -4.05 5.07 -8.57
CA VAL A 598 -3.00 4.45 -7.74
C VAL A 598 -1.82 5.40 -7.54
N THR A 599 -1.39 6.08 -8.60
CA THR A 599 -0.32 7.07 -8.52
C THR A 599 -0.75 8.27 -7.69
N CYS A 600 -1.99 8.76 -7.85
CA CYS A 600 -2.57 9.84 -7.04
C CYS A 600 -2.51 9.54 -5.53
N VAL A 601 -3.00 8.36 -5.10
CA VAL A 601 -3.01 7.98 -3.68
C VAL A 601 -1.59 7.80 -3.12
N ARG A 602 -0.66 7.26 -3.93
CA ARG A 602 0.74 7.11 -3.52
C ARG A 602 1.45 8.46 -3.38
N TYR A 603 1.17 9.38 -4.29
CA TYR A 603 1.68 10.75 -4.23
C TYR A 603 1.12 11.49 -3.01
N PHE A 604 -0.18 11.36 -2.74
CA PHE A 604 -0.80 11.90 -1.53
C PHE A 604 -0.12 11.39 -0.25
N GLU A 605 0.10 10.08 -0.14
CA GLU A 605 0.81 9.49 1.01
C GLU A 605 2.24 10.05 1.16
N HIS A 606 2.94 10.28 0.05
CA HIS A 606 4.27 10.89 0.04
C HIS A 606 4.24 12.34 0.49
N LYS A 607 3.35 13.17 -0.08
CA LYS A 607 3.16 14.57 0.30
C LYS A 607 2.82 14.71 1.79
N LEU A 608 1.95 13.83 2.30
CA LEU A 608 1.60 13.78 3.72
C LEU A 608 2.78 13.39 4.61
N LYS A 609 3.65 12.47 4.19
CA LYS A 609 4.89 12.13 4.93
C LYS A 609 5.84 13.31 5.00
N CYS A 610 6.08 13.99 3.88
CA CYS A 610 6.92 15.19 3.84
C CYS A 610 6.35 16.30 4.76
N LEU A 611 5.02 16.47 4.78
CA LEU A 611 4.36 17.40 5.70
C LEU A 611 4.58 17.01 7.16
N TRP A 612 4.47 15.72 7.49
CA TRP A 612 4.72 15.25 8.85
C TRP A 612 6.17 15.46 9.30
N GLU A 613 7.14 15.38 8.39
CA GLU A 613 8.54 15.70 8.69
C GLU A 613 8.71 17.17 9.09
N ILE A 614 8.03 18.09 8.39
CA ILE A 614 8.01 19.51 8.76
C ILE A 614 7.34 19.72 10.12
N LEU A 615 6.15 19.15 10.33
CA LEU A 615 5.39 19.32 11.58
C LEU A 615 6.09 18.70 12.80
N SER A 616 6.95 17.71 12.60
CA SER A 616 7.68 17.05 13.68
C SER A 616 9.05 17.68 13.96
N ALA A 617 9.49 18.65 13.14
CA ALA A 617 10.82 19.22 13.24
C ALA A 617 10.89 20.31 14.33
N PRO A 618 12.03 20.44 15.04
CA PRO A 618 12.20 21.47 16.07
C PRO A 618 12.05 22.92 15.55
N CYS A 619 12.49 23.17 14.32
CA CYS A 619 12.34 24.47 13.65
C CYS A 619 11.04 24.57 12.82
N GLY A 620 10.16 23.57 12.89
CA GLY A 620 8.88 23.53 12.19
C GLY A 620 7.84 24.49 12.77
N PRO A 621 6.59 24.47 12.29
CA PRO A 621 5.55 25.44 12.68
C PRO A 621 5.25 25.49 14.18
N PHE A 622 5.48 24.40 14.92
CA PHE A 622 5.25 24.32 16.36
C PHE A 622 6.48 24.75 17.20
N GLN A 623 7.20 25.81 16.79
CA GLN A 623 8.45 26.22 17.44
C GLN A 623 8.27 26.41 18.97
N GLY A 624 9.05 25.66 19.75
CA GLY A 624 8.97 25.62 21.22
C GLY A 624 8.03 24.54 21.79
N TYR A 625 7.26 23.86 20.95
CA TYR A 625 6.32 22.80 21.33
C TYR A 625 6.61 21.53 20.53
N GLU A 626 7.29 20.57 21.15
CA GLU A 626 7.68 19.32 20.49
C GLU A 626 6.45 18.41 20.25
N LEU A 627 6.29 17.91 19.02
CA LEU A 627 5.28 16.90 18.69
C LEU A 627 5.64 15.54 19.31
N VAL A 628 4.88 15.14 20.33
CA VAL A 628 5.06 13.88 21.08
C VAL A 628 4.49 12.72 20.28
N ASP A 629 3.20 12.81 19.93
CA ASP A 629 2.49 11.78 19.20
C ASP A 629 1.36 12.36 18.34
N LYS A 630 0.84 11.56 17.41
CA LYS A 630 -0.28 11.91 16.55
C LYS A 630 -1.18 10.71 16.28
N TYR A 631 -2.49 10.97 16.25
CA TYR A 631 -3.49 10.04 15.77
C TYR A 631 -4.02 10.55 14.44
N VAL A 632 -4.03 9.71 13.41
CA VAL A 632 -4.40 10.11 12.04
C VAL A 632 -5.47 9.16 11.50
N ARG A 633 -6.61 9.73 11.09
CA ARG A 633 -7.70 9.06 10.38
C ARG A 633 -7.75 9.63 8.96
N THR A 634 -7.74 8.75 7.96
CA THR A 634 -7.91 9.14 6.55
C THR A 634 -9.24 8.58 6.05
N GLU A 635 -10.06 9.47 5.55
CA GLU A 635 -11.37 9.21 4.95
C GLU A 635 -11.34 9.63 3.49
N PHE A 636 -12.33 9.20 2.72
CA PHE A 636 -12.50 9.67 1.35
C PHE A 636 -13.80 10.44 1.30
N GLN A 637 -13.73 11.70 0.88
CA GLN A 637 -14.90 12.56 0.74
C GLN A 637 -15.80 12.08 -0.41
N VAL A 638 -17.01 12.63 -0.49
CA VAL A 638 -18.00 12.31 -1.55
C VAL A 638 -17.42 12.49 -2.95
N ARG A 639 -16.43 13.38 -3.14
CA ARG A 639 -15.70 13.59 -4.41
C ARG A 639 -14.61 12.55 -4.72
N GLY A 640 -14.40 11.56 -3.85
CA GLY A 640 -13.38 10.52 -4.01
C GLY A 640 -11.96 10.92 -3.57
N SER A 641 -11.76 12.14 -3.09
CA SER A 641 -10.46 12.64 -2.61
C SER A 641 -10.22 12.29 -1.13
N PRO A 642 -8.97 11.98 -0.74
CA PRO A 642 -8.63 11.74 0.65
C PRO A 642 -8.78 13.00 1.51
N HIS A 643 -9.33 12.82 2.70
CA HIS A 643 -9.44 13.82 3.75
C HIS A 643 -8.90 13.24 5.05
N VAL A 644 -8.02 13.97 5.71
CA VAL A 644 -7.31 13.52 6.91
C VAL A 644 -7.80 14.30 8.10
N HIS A 645 -8.21 13.60 9.14
CA HIS A 645 -8.40 14.13 10.48
C HIS A 645 -7.23 13.68 11.35
N ALA A 646 -6.55 14.62 11.98
CA ALA A 646 -5.43 14.34 12.85
C ALA A 646 -5.61 15.00 14.22
N LEU A 647 -5.27 14.26 15.27
CA LEU A 647 -5.13 14.77 16.63
C LEU A 647 -3.64 14.78 16.96
N LEU A 648 -3.13 15.92 17.43
CA LEU A 648 -1.72 16.14 17.72
C LEU A 648 -1.53 16.44 19.21
N TRP A 649 -0.54 15.79 19.83
CA TRP A 649 -0.14 16.04 21.21
C TRP A 649 1.18 16.78 21.23
N LEU A 650 1.14 18.04 21.68
CA LEU A 650 2.31 18.89 21.80
C LEU A 650 2.79 18.94 23.25
N LYS A 651 4.10 18.77 23.44
CA LYS A 651 4.74 18.90 24.75
C LYS A 651 4.73 20.37 25.19
N ASN A 652 4.52 20.62 26.48
CA ASN A 652 4.47 21.94 27.11
C ASN A 652 3.29 22.82 26.66
N ALA A 653 2.29 22.27 25.97
CA ALA A 653 1.08 23.02 25.67
C ALA A 653 0.33 23.38 26.97
N PRO A 654 -0.24 24.60 27.07
CA PRO A 654 -0.99 25.00 28.25
C PRO A 654 -2.27 24.19 28.40
N LYS A 655 -2.61 23.84 29.65
CA LYS A 655 -3.86 23.16 29.99
C LYS A 655 -4.93 24.20 30.28
N TYR A 656 -6.08 24.08 29.64
CA TYR A 656 -7.23 24.95 29.87
C TYR A 656 -7.94 24.58 31.18
N ASP A 657 -8.09 25.54 32.06
CA ASP A 657 -8.90 25.47 33.28
C ASP A 657 -9.86 26.66 33.32
N LYS A 658 -11.16 26.37 33.34
CA LYS A 658 -12.23 27.37 33.35
C LYS A 658 -12.18 28.26 34.59
N ASN A 659 -11.65 27.77 35.71
CA ASN A 659 -11.66 28.46 36.99
C ASN A 659 -10.40 29.32 37.21
N ASN A 660 -9.39 29.19 36.34
CA ASN A 660 -8.14 29.92 36.46
C ASN A 660 -7.97 30.91 35.29
N PRO A 661 -8.09 32.23 35.51
CA PRO A 661 -7.96 33.22 34.44
C PRO A 661 -6.57 33.22 33.79
N GLU A 662 -5.51 32.90 34.55
CA GLU A 662 -4.15 32.85 34.04
C GLU A 662 -3.93 31.67 33.07
N SER A 663 -4.64 30.56 33.31
CA SER A 663 -4.65 29.42 32.38
C SER A 663 -5.29 29.80 31.05
N ILE A 664 -6.38 30.56 31.09
CA ILE A 664 -7.09 31.04 29.90
C ILE A 664 -6.18 31.95 29.07
N GLU A 665 -5.51 32.90 29.71
CA GLU A 665 -4.58 33.83 29.05
C GLU A 665 -3.42 33.08 28.38
N ARG A 666 -2.77 32.15 29.09
CA ARG A 666 -1.71 31.30 28.51
C ARG A 666 -2.19 30.46 27.32
N CYS A 667 -3.42 29.95 27.36
CA CYS A 667 -4.02 29.25 26.23
C CYS A 667 -4.27 30.17 25.03
N VAL A 668 -4.71 31.40 25.26
CA VAL A 668 -4.92 32.41 24.20
C VAL A 668 -3.59 32.78 23.55
N GLU A 669 -2.56 33.10 24.33
CA GLU A 669 -1.22 33.39 23.83
C GLU A 669 -0.63 32.24 23.00
N PHE A 670 -0.85 31.00 23.46
CA PHE A 670 -0.46 29.79 22.73
C PHE A 670 -1.17 29.67 21.37
N ILE A 671 -2.49 29.93 21.34
CA ILE A 671 -3.28 29.88 20.10
C ILE A 671 -2.80 30.98 19.14
N ASP A 672 -2.69 32.22 19.59
CA ASP A 672 -2.31 33.36 18.76
C ASP A 672 -0.90 33.19 18.18
N LYS A 673 0.01 32.52 18.91
CA LYS A 673 1.35 32.20 18.43
C LYS A 673 1.36 31.18 17.28
N LEU A 674 0.42 30.23 17.27
CA LEU A 674 0.37 29.14 16.28
C LEU A 674 -0.61 29.40 15.14
N ILE A 675 -1.70 30.11 15.43
CA ILE A 675 -2.83 30.38 14.54
C ILE A 675 -3.06 31.89 14.57
N SER A 676 -2.51 32.59 13.60
CA SER A 676 -2.65 34.05 13.47
C SER A 676 -3.25 34.40 12.12
N VAL A 677 -4.06 35.46 12.08
CA VAL A 677 -4.57 36.06 10.84
C VAL A 677 -3.88 37.40 10.64
N SER A 678 -3.27 37.62 9.47
CA SER A 678 -2.68 38.90 9.08
C SER A 678 -3.52 39.54 7.98
N SER A 679 -3.74 40.85 8.08
CA SER A 679 -4.33 41.67 7.02
C SER A 679 -3.30 42.10 5.95
N GLN A 680 -2.02 41.79 6.16
CA GLN A 680 -0.98 42.07 5.18
C GLN A 680 -1.17 41.19 3.95
N LEU A 681 -1.27 41.82 2.79
CA LEU A 681 -1.35 41.14 1.51
C LEU A 681 -0.04 40.38 1.25
N THR A 682 -0.06 39.08 1.52
CA THR A 682 0.88 38.10 0.95
C THR A 682 0.48 37.73 -0.48
N GLU A 683 1.41 37.18 -1.26
CA GLU A 683 1.20 36.71 -2.65
C GLU A 683 0.02 35.74 -2.80
N PHE A 684 -0.38 35.06 -1.72
CA PHE A 684 -1.49 34.09 -1.69
C PHE A 684 -2.80 34.67 -1.15
N SER A 685 -2.85 35.94 -0.77
CA SER A 685 -3.97 36.48 0.03
C SER A 685 -5.29 36.47 -0.73
N GLU A 686 -5.30 36.84 -2.01
CA GLU A 686 -6.53 36.83 -2.80
C GLU A 686 -7.09 35.42 -2.97
N GLU A 687 -6.22 34.44 -3.26
CA GLU A 687 -6.59 33.04 -3.38
C GLU A 687 -7.09 32.47 -2.03
N LEU A 688 -6.38 32.71 -0.94
CA LEU A 688 -6.75 32.24 0.40
C LEU A 688 -8.05 32.89 0.90
N ILE A 689 -8.28 34.17 0.62
CA ILE A 689 -9.54 34.87 0.96
C ILE A 689 -10.69 34.30 0.14
N SER A 690 -10.47 33.97 -1.13
CA SER A 690 -11.50 33.34 -1.97
C SER A 690 -11.99 32.01 -1.38
N LEU A 691 -11.09 31.22 -0.79
CA LEU A 691 -11.39 29.92 -0.15
C LEU A 691 -12.17 30.05 1.16
N GLN A 692 -12.20 31.24 1.78
CA GLN A 692 -12.94 31.53 3.01
C GLN A 692 -14.37 32.05 2.75
N ARG A 693 -14.79 32.15 1.48
CA ARG A 693 -16.15 32.57 1.13
C ARG A 693 -17.13 31.42 1.29
N HIS A 694 -18.04 31.55 2.24
CA HIS A 694 -19.17 30.63 2.39
C HIS A 694 -20.30 31.00 1.42
N LYS A 695 -20.66 30.08 0.54
CA LYS A 695 -21.88 30.16 -0.26
C LYS A 695 -22.92 29.21 0.34
N HIS A 696 -24.15 29.68 0.53
CA HIS A 696 -25.18 28.85 1.17
C HIS A 696 -25.58 27.65 0.29
N SER A 697 -25.09 26.46 0.62
CA SER A 697 -25.51 25.16 0.07
C SER A 697 -26.79 24.64 0.74
N HIS A 698 -27.42 23.61 0.16
CA HIS A 698 -28.57 22.92 0.76
C HIS A 698 -28.27 22.36 2.16
N THR A 699 -27.05 21.86 2.40
CA THR A 699 -26.63 21.31 3.70
C THR A 699 -26.48 22.34 4.80
N CYS A 700 -26.16 23.58 4.45
CA CYS A 700 -26.07 24.67 5.42
C CYS A 700 -27.39 25.41 5.60
N LYS A 701 -28.39 25.23 4.74
CA LYS A 701 -29.70 25.89 4.88
C LYS A 701 -30.56 25.11 5.87
N GLN A 702 -30.95 25.75 6.96
CA GLN A 702 -31.88 25.20 7.93
C GLN A 702 -33.13 26.06 7.97
N HIS A 703 -34.29 25.44 7.81
CA HIS A 703 -35.57 26.12 7.95
C HIS A 703 -35.95 26.16 9.44
N VAL A 704 -36.10 27.36 10.00
CA VAL A 704 -36.57 27.58 11.37
C VAL A 704 -37.62 28.67 11.33
N ASN A 705 -38.84 28.38 11.81
CA ASN A 705 -39.97 29.31 11.89
C ASN A 705 -40.27 30.05 10.57
N GLY A 706 -40.19 29.36 9.43
CA GLY A 706 -40.46 29.95 8.11
C GLY A 706 -39.32 30.76 7.51
N CYS A 707 -38.18 30.90 8.20
CA CYS A 707 -36.98 31.55 7.67
C CYS A 707 -35.87 30.54 7.35
N ILE A 708 -35.17 30.76 6.25
CA ILE A 708 -33.96 30.02 5.89
C ILE A 708 -32.77 30.66 6.62
N ILE A 709 -32.24 29.96 7.62
CA ILE A 709 -31.04 30.37 8.35
C ILE A 709 -29.87 29.45 8.02
N CYS A 710 -28.65 29.95 8.20
CA CYS A 710 -27.47 29.10 8.10
C CYS A 710 -27.35 28.20 9.34
N ARG A 711 -27.36 26.88 9.15
CA ARG A 711 -27.06 25.86 10.17
C ARG A 711 -25.75 26.14 10.92
N PHE A 712 -24.78 26.73 10.23
CA PHE A 712 -23.47 27.07 10.78
C PHE A 712 -23.38 28.49 11.34
N GLY A 713 -24.42 29.31 11.19
CA GLY A 713 -24.41 30.70 11.70
C GLY A 713 -23.50 31.66 10.92
N ILE A 714 -23.20 31.36 9.66
CA ILE A 714 -22.36 32.18 8.77
C ILE A 714 -23.24 33.28 8.12
N PRO A 715 -22.78 34.54 7.96
CA PRO A 715 -21.42 35.04 8.21
C PRO A 715 -21.05 35.12 9.69
N TYR A 716 -19.84 34.67 10.02
CA TYR A 716 -19.23 34.98 11.32
C TYR A 716 -18.76 36.43 11.28
N PHE A 717 -19.19 37.24 12.25
CA PHE A 717 -18.63 38.58 12.39
C PHE A 717 -17.16 38.49 12.81
N PRO A 718 -16.26 39.30 12.22
CA PRO A 718 -14.86 39.28 12.58
C PRO A 718 -14.69 39.63 14.06
N ILE A 719 -13.91 38.82 14.77
CA ILE A 719 -13.60 39.02 16.19
C ILE A 719 -12.16 39.50 16.27
N SER A 720 -11.91 40.59 17.02
CA SER A 720 -10.59 41.23 17.10
C SER A 720 -9.60 40.51 18.03
N LYS A 721 -10.05 39.51 18.79
CA LYS A 721 -9.25 38.75 19.75
C LYS A 721 -9.71 37.29 19.77
N THR A 722 -8.81 36.38 20.12
CA THR A 722 -9.15 34.98 20.34
C THR A 722 -10.03 34.83 21.58
N ILE A 723 -11.24 34.30 21.38
CA ILE A 723 -12.23 34.08 22.45
C ILE A 723 -12.40 32.57 22.66
N PRO A 724 -12.04 32.02 23.83
CA PRO A 724 -12.39 30.67 24.20
C PRO A 724 -13.91 30.52 24.24
N SER A 725 -14.47 29.63 23.42
CA SER A 725 -15.90 29.36 23.46
C SER A 725 -16.25 28.54 24.71
N GLN A 726 -17.21 29.02 25.49
CA GLN A 726 -17.80 28.20 26.55
C GLN A 726 -18.78 27.21 25.91
N CYS A 727 -18.69 25.93 26.26
CA CYS A 727 -19.72 24.97 25.87
C CYS A 727 -21.10 25.52 26.31
N PHE A 728 -22.01 25.66 25.36
CA PHE A 728 -23.41 25.94 25.67
C PHE A 728 -23.90 24.91 26.70
N PRO A 729 -24.72 25.30 27.69
CA PRO A 729 -25.34 24.34 28.59
C PRO A 729 -26.02 23.28 27.74
N GLN A 730 -25.72 22.00 27.98
CA GLN A 730 -26.29 20.87 27.25
C GLN A 730 -27.82 21.01 27.27
N ARG A 731 -28.43 21.42 26.15
CA ARG A 731 -29.84 21.16 25.91
C ARG A 731 -29.97 19.65 25.70
N ASP A 732 -31.02 19.08 26.28
CA ASP A 732 -31.30 17.65 26.43
C ASP A 732 -30.61 16.71 25.40
N PRO A 733 -29.97 15.62 25.86
CA PRO A 733 -29.26 14.66 25.01
C PRO A 733 -30.14 13.97 23.96
N ALA A 734 -31.48 14.09 24.06
CA ALA A 734 -32.41 13.60 23.05
C ALA A 734 -32.33 14.37 21.71
N VAL A 735 -31.83 15.62 21.72
CA VAL A 735 -31.75 16.47 20.51
C VAL A 735 -30.33 16.53 19.92
N THR A 736 -29.31 16.20 20.70
CA THR A 736 -27.90 16.38 20.33
C THR A 736 -27.21 15.16 19.69
N SER A 737 -27.87 14.00 19.61
CA SER A 737 -27.29 12.78 19.01
C SER A 737 -27.15 12.80 17.48
N ARG A 738 -27.64 13.83 16.79
CA ARG A 738 -27.53 13.98 15.32
C ARG A 738 -26.58 15.06 14.83
N LYS A 739 -25.84 15.75 15.71
CA LYS A 739 -25.02 16.89 15.31
C LYS A 739 -23.61 16.78 15.88
N LEU A 740 -22.81 15.89 15.28
CA LEU A 740 -21.34 15.90 15.18
C LEU A 740 -20.96 14.60 14.46
N TRP A 741 -21.22 14.59 13.16
CA TRP A 741 -20.64 13.68 12.18
C TRP A 741 -20.21 14.53 11.00
#